data_AF-W5MQT8-F1
#
_entry.id   AF-W5MQT8-F1
#
_cell.length_a   1.000
_cell.length_b   1.000
_cell.length_c   1.000
_cell.angle_alpha   90.00
_cell.angle_beta   90.00
_cell.angle_gamma   90.00
#
_symmetry.space_group_name_H-M   'P 1'
#
loop_
_entity.id
_entity.type
_entity.pdbx_description
1 polymer ?
#
loop_
_entity_poly.entity_id
_entity_poly.type
_entity_poly.pdbx_seq_one_letter_code
_entity_poly.pdbx_strand_id
1 'polypeptide(L)'
;VTMSSLRFDGKVVLVTGAGGGLGREYALAFGERGACVVVNDLGGDIKGGGKSSSAADKVVEEIRAKGGIAVANYDSVENGDKVVQSALDAFGRIDIVINNAGILRDRSFARTSDVDWVSDLIHRVHLRGSFLVTRAAWEHMKKQMFGRIIMTSSAAGIYGNFGQANYSAAKLGLVGLSNTLAIEGKKYNIRCNTIAPTAASRLTQTVMPPDLLASLKAEYVAPLVLWLCHESCQENGSVFEVGAGWIGKLRWERTKGSIVRQKNQKMTPEAVQNKWKEICDFRDADKPASVQESLSTLIETLSKIDAGAGISQNPSNGISTNSSGINPLMAIGQKLTEVGFTYSHTQCILYALGVGMSTKDPDYLKFLYEGHEDFSCLPTFGVIASQPSMMDGSLSSIPGLNFDYTKLLHGEQYLELFTSLPTSGKLTSQATVVDVLDKGSGALIILDVHTYNGQELVCYNQFSMFVVGAGGFGGKRTSEKVKGTVRPPNRPPDSVITEETNKDQKAALYRLSGDWNPLHIDPNFAAMGGFKKPILHGLCSFGFAARHVLKHYANNDVSKFKSIKVRFVKPVIPGQSLQTEMWKEGNRIHFQCKVKETGELVLSEAYVDLRDTLEEGKKPSVAVGLQSDLVFAEIGRRINEVGKDLVKKVNAVFQWEITKGGNTAAMWTIDLKSGSGSLYKGASQNKADVTFTLSDEDFMEVVQGKLNPQKAFFAGKLKMKGNIMLSQKLEAILKDYAKL
;
A
#
# COMPACT_ATOMS: atom_id res chain seq x y z
N VAL A 1 6.96 -1.28 -27.03
CA VAL A 1 8.31 -1.66 -26.59
C VAL A 1 8.61 -3.04 -27.14
N THR A 2 9.50 -3.17 -28.11
CA THR A 2 9.94 -4.46 -28.66
C THR A 2 10.81 -5.15 -27.61
N MET A 3 10.24 -6.08 -26.83
CA MET A 3 11.02 -6.89 -25.88
C MET A 3 12.00 -7.76 -26.67
N SER A 4 13.30 -7.60 -26.41
CA SER A 4 14.34 -8.51 -26.88
C SER A 4 14.02 -9.95 -26.45
N SER A 5 14.12 -10.91 -27.37
CA SER A 5 13.89 -12.33 -27.07
C SER A 5 14.88 -12.87 -26.03
N LEU A 6 14.39 -13.62 -25.04
CA LEU A 6 15.24 -14.32 -24.06
C LEU A 6 16.06 -15.42 -24.76
N ARG A 7 17.39 -15.37 -24.62
CA ARG A 7 18.36 -16.32 -25.20
C ARG A 7 19.29 -16.89 -24.14
N PHE A 8 19.93 -18.01 -24.44
CA PHE A 8 20.82 -18.75 -23.55
C PHE A 8 22.18 -19.06 -24.20
N ASP A 9 22.61 -18.18 -25.11
CA ASP A 9 23.86 -18.37 -25.85
C ASP A 9 25.04 -18.49 -24.88
N GLY A 10 25.85 -19.54 -25.06
CA GLY A 10 27.02 -19.82 -24.21
C GLY A 10 26.71 -20.36 -22.81
N LYS A 11 25.43 -20.69 -22.50
CA LYS A 11 25.06 -21.37 -21.26
C LYS A 11 24.97 -22.87 -21.47
N VAL A 12 25.43 -23.63 -20.47
CA VAL A 12 25.29 -25.10 -20.43
C VAL A 12 24.15 -25.51 -19.52
N VAL A 13 23.18 -26.21 -20.09
CA VAL A 13 21.95 -26.65 -19.41
C VAL A 13 21.95 -28.17 -19.27
N LEU A 14 21.92 -28.67 -18.04
CA LEU A 14 21.70 -30.07 -17.74
C LEU A 14 20.23 -30.31 -17.38
N VAL A 15 19.57 -31.20 -18.12
CA VAL A 15 18.18 -31.63 -17.85
C VAL A 15 18.16 -33.12 -17.53
N THR A 16 17.74 -33.48 -16.31
CA THR A 16 17.60 -34.89 -15.92
C THR A 16 16.21 -35.44 -16.27
N GLY A 17 16.14 -36.69 -16.70
CA GLY A 17 14.91 -37.31 -17.21
C GLY A 17 14.38 -36.61 -18.48
N ALA A 18 15.29 -36.28 -19.40
CA ALA A 18 15.01 -35.49 -20.59
C ALA A 18 14.61 -36.31 -21.83
N GLY A 19 14.48 -37.64 -21.71
CA GLY A 19 14.10 -38.53 -22.81
C GLY A 19 12.61 -38.50 -23.18
N GLY A 20 11.77 -37.80 -22.40
CA GLY A 20 10.35 -37.64 -22.69
C GLY A 20 9.63 -36.62 -21.79
N GLY A 21 8.36 -36.37 -22.07
CA GLY A 21 7.48 -35.50 -21.27
C GLY A 21 8.03 -34.08 -21.08
N LEU A 22 7.95 -33.59 -19.84
CA LEU A 22 8.43 -32.25 -19.45
C LEU A 22 9.92 -32.05 -19.72
N GLY A 23 10.76 -33.04 -19.39
CA GLY A 23 12.22 -32.93 -19.55
C GLY A 23 12.65 -32.77 -21.01
N ARG A 24 12.02 -33.53 -21.93
CA ARG A 24 12.24 -33.38 -23.37
C ARG A 24 11.90 -31.96 -23.84
N GLU A 25 10.77 -31.43 -23.38
CA GLU A 25 10.32 -30.11 -23.81
C GLU A 25 11.23 -29.00 -23.29
N TYR A 26 11.73 -29.11 -22.05
CA TYR A 26 12.74 -28.19 -21.55
C TYR A 26 14.00 -28.25 -22.42
N ALA A 27 14.51 -29.45 -22.70
CA ALA A 27 15.72 -29.64 -23.49
C ALA A 27 15.60 -29.02 -24.90
N LEU A 28 14.46 -29.23 -25.58
CA LEU A 28 14.19 -28.63 -26.88
C LEU A 28 14.10 -27.09 -26.80
N ALA A 29 13.36 -26.56 -25.83
CA ALA A 29 13.17 -25.12 -25.68
C ALA A 29 14.47 -24.37 -25.33
N PHE A 30 15.37 -24.98 -24.55
CA PHE A 30 16.71 -24.43 -24.29
C PHE A 30 17.60 -24.52 -25.54
N GLY A 31 17.59 -25.65 -26.25
CA GLY A 31 18.36 -25.85 -27.47
C GLY A 31 17.99 -24.86 -28.58
N GLU A 32 16.70 -24.60 -28.79
CA GLU A 32 16.19 -23.61 -29.75
C GLU A 32 16.64 -22.17 -29.43
N ARG A 33 17.01 -21.90 -28.17
CA ARG A 33 17.41 -20.57 -27.70
C ARG A 33 18.92 -20.44 -27.49
N GLY A 34 19.72 -21.34 -28.08
CA GLY A 34 21.17 -21.25 -28.15
C GLY A 34 21.94 -21.85 -26.97
N ALA A 35 21.26 -22.56 -26.06
CA ALA A 35 21.94 -23.28 -24.98
C ALA A 35 22.65 -24.55 -25.49
N CYS A 36 23.77 -24.90 -24.86
CA CYS A 36 24.39 -26.22 -24.98
C CYS A 36 23.70 -27.16 -23.99
N VAL A 37 23.02 -28.20 -24.47
CA VAL A 37 22.13 -29.03 -23.63
C VAL A 37 22.74 -30.41 -23.37
N VAL A 38 22.79 -30.81 -22.10
CA VAL A 38 23.05 -32.19 -21.70
C VAL A 38 21.72 -32.87 -21.41
N VAL A 39 21.37 -33.83 -22.26
CA VAL A 39 20.14 -34.62 -22.19
C VAL A 39 20.45 -35.89 -21.39
N ASN A 40 20.13 -35.87 -20.09
CA ASN A 40 20.27 -37.06 -19.23
C ASN A 40 18.97 -37.87 -19.21
N ASP A 41 19.04 -39.16 -19.54
CA ASP A 41 17.94 -40.09 -19.33
C ASP A 41 18.45 -41.53 -19.18
N LEU A 42 17.94 -42.27 -18.19
CA LEU A 42 18.29 -43.67 -17.96
C LEU A 42 17.63 -44.59 -19.02
N GLY A 43 16.52 -44.17 -19.62
CA GLY A 43 15.69 -44.93 -20.54
C GLY A 43 14.93 -46.09 -19.89
N GLY A 44 14.65 -45.99 -18.59
CA GLY A 44 13.84 -46.93 -17.84
C GLY A 44 12.33 -46.65 -17.96
N ASP A 45 11.52 -47.58 -17.45
CA ASP A 45 10.07 -47.43 -17.35
C ASP A 45 9.64 -46.50 -16.21
N ILE A 46 8.36 -46.14 -16.19
CA ILE A 46 7.78 -45.23 -15.18
C ILE A 46 7.78 -45.80 -13.74
N LYS A 47 8.03 -47.10 -13.58
CA LYS A 47 8.06 -47.81 -12.28
C LYS A 47 9.49 -48.02 -11.78
N GLY A 48 10.50 -47.55 -12.53
CA GLY A 48 11.92 -47.63 -12.19
C GLY A 48 12.64 -48.90 -12.65
N GLY A 49 12.11 -49.62 -13.66
CA GLY A 49 12.74 -50.80 -14.25
C GLY A 49 13.38 -50.54 -15.63
N GLY A 50 14.48 -51.22 -15.96
CA GLY A 50 15.12 -51.17 -17.28
C GLY A 50 16.12 -50.01 -17.49
N LYS A 51 16.91 -50.10 -18.57
CA LYS A 51 17.88 -49.09 -19.03
C LYS A 51 17.95 -49.09 -20.56
N SER A 52 17.94 -47.92 -21.19
CA SER A 52 18.03 -47.77 -22.66
C SER A 52 18.70 -46.45 -23.04
N SER A 53 19.68 -46.48 -23.95
CA SER A 53 20.31 -45.25 -24.45
C SER A 53 19.40 -44.47 -25.39
N SER A 54 18.50 -45.17 -26.09
CA SER A 54 17.69 -44.62 -27.18
C SER A 54 16.79 -43.45 -26.79
N ALA A 55 16.41 -43.31 -25.51
CA ALA A 55 15.56 -42.23 -25.03
C ALA A 55 16.27 -40.87 -25.08
N ALA A 56 17.52 -40.81 -24.59
CA ALA A 56 18.33 -39.60 -24.65
C ALA A 56 18.81 -39.30 -26.08
N ASP A 57 19.22 -40.34 -26.82
CA ASP A 57 19.75 -40.19 -28.19
C ASP A 57 18.75 -39.51 -29.14
N LYS A 58 17.48 -39.94 -29.10
CA LYS A 58 16.42 -39.34 -29.93
C LYS A 58 16.25 -37.84 -29.69
N VAL A 59 16.27 -37.40 -28.44
CA VAL A 59 16.09 -35.98 -28.10
C VAL A 59 17.33 -35.17 -28.51
N VAL A 60 18.53 -35.73 -28.40
CA VAL A 60 19.75 -35.10 -28.90
C VAL A 60 19.72 -34.94 -30.41
N GLU A 61 19.28 -35.97 -31.15
CA GLU A 61 19.10 -35.91 -32.60
C GLU A 61 18.08 -34.83 -32.99
N GLU A 62 16.95 -34.74 -32.29
CA GLU A 62 15.94 -33.70 -32.51
C GLU A 62 16.49 -32.28 -32.28
N ILE A 63 17.27 -32.06 -31.20
CA ILE A 63 17.90 -30.77 -30.94
C ILE A 63 18.90 -30.40 -32.04
N ARG A 64 19.73 -31.36 -32.47
CA ARG A 64 20.71 -31.17 -33.54
C ARG A 64 20.04 -30.89 -34.89
N ALA A 65 18.95 -31.59 -35.19
CA ALA A 65 18.17 -31.36 -36.41
C ALA A 65 17.57 -29.94 -36.46
N LYS A 66 17.26 -29.34 -35.29
CA LYS A 66 16.82 -27.95 -35.15
C LYS A 66 17.98 -26.93 -35.09
N GLY A 67 19.22 -27.36 -35.28
CA GLY A 67 20.41 -26.50 -35.26
C GLY A 67 20.96 -26.17 -33.87
N GLY A 68 20.49 -26.86 -32.82
CA GLY A 68 21.01 -26.71 -31.46
C GLY A 68 22.19 -27.62 -31.16
N ILE A 69 22.83 -27.42 -30.00
CA ILE A 69 23.99 -28.21 -29.55
C ILE A 69 23.57 -29.06 -28.36
N ALA A 70 23.68 -30.38 -28.48
CA ALA A 70 23.35 -31.30 -27.39
C ALA A 70 24.24 -32.55 -27.35
N VAL A 71 24.39 -33.10 -26.14
CA VAL A 71 25.03 -34.40 -25.86
C VAL A 71 24.15 -35.24 -24.92
N ALA A 72 24.20 -36.56 -25.07
CA ALA A 72 23.44 -37.49 -24.24
C ALA A 72 24.24 -37.93 -23.01
N ASN A 73 23.54 -38.20 -21.91
CA ASN A 73 24.08 -38.94 -20.76
C ASN A 73 23.10 -40.04 -20.35
N TYR A 74 23.62 -41.23 -20.04
CA TYR A 74 22.83 -42.44 -19.78
C TYR A 74 22.91 -42.93 -18.32
N ASP A 75 23.47 -42.11 -17.43
CA ASP A 75 23.65 -42.45 -16.02
C ASP A 75 22.37 -42.21 -15.22
N SER A 76 22.16 -43.00 -14.17
CA SER A 76 21.15 -42.69 -13.16
C SER A 76 21.54 -41.40 -12.42
N VAL A 77 20.54 -40.61 -12.03
CA VAL A 77 20.73 -39.42 -11.17
C VAL A 77 21.34 -39.76 -9.80
N GLU A 78 21.34 -41.04 -9.42
CA GLU A 78 22.07 -41.54 -8.25
C GLU A 78 23.60 -41.44 -8.41
N ASN A 79 24.10 -41.33 -9.64
CA ASN A 79 25.51 -41.07 -9.97
C ASN A 79 25.66 -39.63 -10.48
N GLY A 80 25.17 -38.66 -9.70
CA GLY A 80 25.09 -37.26 -10.11
C GLY A 80 26.44 -36.63 -10.49
N ASP A 81 27.54 -37.16 -9.99
CA ASP A 81 28.91 -36.81 -10.38
C ASP A 81 29.17 -37.09 -11.87
N LYS A 82 28.81 -38.28 -12.36
CA LYS A 82 28.98 -38.65 -13.79
C LYS A 82 28.10 -37.84 -14.71
N VAL A 83 26.88 -37.55 -14.26
CA VAL A 83 25.92 -36.72 -14.99
C VAL A 83 26.49 -35.31 -15.20
N VAL A 84 27.03 -34.69 -14.16
CA VAL A 84 27.66 -33.37 -14.25
C VAL A 84 28.98 -33.42 -15.02
N GLN A 85 29.78 -34.49 -14.85
CA GLN A 85 31.03 -34.68 -15.56
C GLN A 85 30.81 -34.67 -17.09
N SER A 86 29.71 -35.23 -17.57
CA SER A 86 29.36 -35.18 -19.01
C SER A 86 29.19 -33.75 -19.54
N ALA A 87 28.69 -32.82 -18.70
CA ALA A 87 28.61 -31.40 -19.07
C ALA A 87 29.99 -30.74 -19.12
N LEU A 88 30.86 -31.10 -18.17
CA LEU A 88 32.22 -30.59 -18.09
C LEU A 88 33.09 -31.10 -19.24
N ASP A 89 33.00 -32.39 -19.58
CA ASP A 89 33.79 -32.99 -20.65
C ASP A 89 33.36 -32.46 -22.03
N ALA A 90 32.05 -32.26 -22.25
CA ALA A 90 31.53 -31.79 -23.53
C ALA A 90 31.67 -30.28 -23.73
N PHE A 91 31.45 -29.48 -22.67
CA PHE A 91 31.28 -28.03 -22.78
C PHE A 91 32.14 -27.20 -21.81
N GLY A 92 32.90 -27.85 -20.92
CA GLY A 92 33.84 -27.20 -20.00
C GLY A 92 33.21 -26.44 -18.83
N ARG A 93 31.87 -26.38 -18.73
CA ARG A 93 31.14 -25.63 -17.70
C ARG A 93 29.75 -26.21 -17.45
N ILE A 94 29.10 -25.74 -16.38
CA ILE A 94 27.70 -26.00 -16.07
C ILE A 94 27.07 -24.76 -15.44
N ASP A 95 25.94 -24.32 -16.00
CA ASP A 95 25.26 -23.07 -15.62
C ASP A 95 23.86 -23.30 -15.06
N ILE A 96 23.13 -24.24 -15.64
CA ILE A 96 21.72 -24.49 -15.34
C ILE A 96 21.52 -25.98 -15.08
N VAL A 97 20.87 -26.33 -13.97
CA VAL A 97 20.52 -27.71 -13.60
C VAL A 97 19.03 -27.82 -13.37
N ILE A 98 18.36 -28.67 -14.17
CA ILE A 98 16.92 -28.92 -14.05
C ILE A 98 16.74 -30.35 -13.56
N ASN A 99 16.43 -30.47 -12.26
CA ASN A 99 16.15 -31.74 -11.61
C ASN A 99 14.70 -32.15 -11.90
N ASN A 100 14.50 -32.93 -12.96
CA ASN A 100 13.20 -33.35 -13.46
C ASN A 100 13.01 -34.88 -13.45
N ALA A 101 14.08 -35.68 -13.37
CA ALA A 101 13.98 -37.13 -13.32
C ALA A 101 13.02 -37.63 -12.22
N GLY A 102 12.23 -38.65 -12.54
CA GLY A 102 11.19 -39.14 -11.63
C GLY A 102 10.50 -40.41 -12.08
N ILE A 103 9.92 -41.12 -11.11
CA ILE A 103 9.19 -42.38 -11.27
C ILE A 103 7.96 -42.40 -10.35
N LEU A 104 7.01 -43.31 -10.57
CA LEU A 104 5.82 -43.47 -9.72
C LEU A 104 5.68 -44.91 -9.19
N ARG A 105 5.26 -45.02 -7.92
CA ARG A 105 5.00 -46.26 -7.18
C ARG A 105 3.80 -46.06 -6.25
N ASP A 106 2.62 -45.85 -6.84
CA ASP A 106 1.41 -45.51 -6.10
C ASP A 106 0.86 -46.74 -5.36
N ARG A 107 0.72 -46.62 -4.04
CA ARG A 107 0.19 -47.65 -3.13
C ARG A 107 -0.54 -46.96 -1.98
N SER A 108 -1.67 -47.51 -1.55
CA SER A 108 -2.32 -47.05 -0.31
C SER A 108 -1.36 -47.23 0.86
N PHE A 109 -1.43 -46.33 1.86
CA PHE A 109 -0.45 -46.29 2.95
C PHE A 109 -0.27 -47.65 3.63
N ALA A 110 -1.37 -48.32 4.00
CA ALA A 110 -1.34 -49.65 4.63
C ALA A 110 -0.80 -50.79 3.73
N ARG A 111 -0.80 -50.61 2.41
CA ARG A 111 -0.30 -51.61 1.44
C ARG A 111 1.08 -51.23 0.88
N THR A 112 1.69 -50.18 1.40
CA THR A 112 3.05 -49.83 1.05
C THR A 112 3.94 -50.83 1.77
N SER A 113 4.50 -51.79 1.03
CA SER A 113 5.41 -52.77 1.63
C SER A 113 6.65 -52.06 2.17
N ASP A 114 7.32 -52.64 3.18
CA ASP A 114 8.64 -52.13 3.57
C ASP A 114 9.58 -52.14 2.38
N VAL A 115 9.45 -53.03 1.39
CA VAL A 115 10.22 -52.90 0.15
C VAL A 115 9.74 -51.70 -0.68
N ASP A 116 8.47 -51.32 -0.78
CA ASP A 116 8.07 -50.10 -1.51
C ASP A 116 8.42 -48.79 -0.75
N TRP A 117 8.59 -48.85 0.58
CA TRP A 117 8.99 -47.72 1.43
C TRP A 117 10.52 -47.64 1.65
N VAL A 118 11.16 -48.77 2.00
CA VAL A 118 12.60 -49.02 2.25
C VAL A 118 13.38 -49.38 0.97
N SER A 119 12.75 -49.79 -0.15
CA SER A 119 13.51 -49.84 -1.44
C SER A 119 13.93 -48.46 -1.89
N ASP A 120 13.55 -47.39 -1.17
CA ASP A 120 14.20 -46.08 -1.25
C ASP A 120 14.16 -45.54 -2.69
N LEU A 121 13.40 -46.09 -3.64
CA LEU A 121 13.61 -45.78 -5.06
C LEU A 121 13.00 -44.42 -5.40
N ILE A 122 11.82 -44.12 -4.84
CA ILE A 122 11.21 -42.79 -4.93
C ILE A 122 12.14 -41.75 -4.27
N HIS A 123 12.60 -41.99 -3.06
CA HIS A 123 13.48 -41.05 -2.35
C HIS A 123 14.87 -40.95 -3.01
N ARG A 124 15.45 -42.05 -3.48
CA ARG A 124 16.74 -42.11 -4.19
C ARG A 124 16.71 -41.37 -5.52
N VAL A 125 15.67 -41.59 -6.32
CA VAL A 125 15.56 -40.94 -7.63
C VAL A 125 15.18 -39.47 -7.48
N HIS A 126 14.14 -39.17 -6.71
CA HIS A 126 13.63 -37.81 -6.60
C HIS A 126 14.49 -36.93 -5.69
N LEU A 127 14.61 -37.27 -4.41
CA LEU A 127 15.23 -36.38 -3.42
C LEU A 127 16.76 -36.51 -3.42
N ARG A 128 17.28 -37.73 -3.21
CA ARG A 128 18.73 -38.00 -3.17
C ARG A 128 19.37 -37.72 -4.53
N GLY A 129 18.74 -38.12 -5.63
CA GLY A 129 19.24 -37.88 -6.99
C GLY A 129 19.39 -36.39 -7.28
N SER A 130 18.35 -35.60 -7.00
CA SER A 130 18.42 -34.14 -7.14
C SER A 130 19.51 -33.53 -6.25
N PHE A 131 19.67 -34.02 -5.03
CA PHE A 131 20.76 -33.61 -4.14
C PHE A 131 22.13 -33.92 -4.73
N LEU A 132 22.36 -35.14 -5.23
CA LEU A 132 23.65 -35.58 -5.75
C LEU A 132 24.06 -34.81 -7.01
N VAL A 133 23.13 -34.66 -7.96
CA VAL A 133 23.37 -33.89 -9.19
C VAL A 133 23.66 -32.42 -8.86
N THR A 134 22.83 -31.81 -7.99
CA THR A 134 23.01 -30.40 -7.61
C THR A 134 24.32 -30.18 -6.85
N ARG A 135 24.67 -31.10 -5.93
CA ARG A 135 25.92 -31.05 -5.17
C ARG A 135 27.14 -31.14 -6.09
N ALA A 136 27.09 -32.02 -7.09
CA ALA A 136 28.18 -32.16 -8.07
C ALA A 136 28.36 -30.87 -8.90
N ALA A 137 27.27 -30.18 -9.25
CA ALA A 137 27.34 -28.91 -9.99
C ALA A 137 27.74 -27.69 -9.13
N TRP A 138 27.53 -27.75 -7.81
CA TRP A 138 27.55 -26.60 -6.90
C TRP A 138 28.88 -25.84 -6.91
N GLU A 139 30.01 -26.53 -6.73
CA GLU A 139 31.32 -25.87 -6.67
C GLU A 139 31.72 -25.24 -8.00
N HIS A 140 31.24 -25.79 -9.13
CA HIS A 140 31.45 -25.18 -10.44
C HIS A 140 30.64 -23.89 -10.60
N MET A 141 29.37 -23.90 -10.21
CA MET A 141 28.51 -22.69 -10.25
C MET A 141 29.03 -21.59 -9.32
N LYS A 142 29.52 -21.98 -8.14
CA LYS A 142 30.08 -21.07 -7.13
C LYS A 142 31.34 -20.37 -7.64
N LYS A 143 32.26 -21.11 -8.27
CA LYS A 143 33.47 -20.54 -8.89
C LYS A 143 33.14 -19.60 -10.06
N GLN A 144 32.08 -19.89 -10.80
CA GLN A 144 31.62 -19.09 -11.94
C GLN A 144 30.77 -17.87 -11.54
N MET A 145 30.37 -17.75 -10.27
CA MET A 145 29.43 -16.72 -9.79
C MET A 145 28.12 -16.67 -10.60
N PHE A 146 27.67 -17.84 -11.05
CA PHE A 146 26.41 -18.00 -11.78
C PHE A 146 25.89 -19.43 -11.62
N GLY A 147 24.60 -19.54 -11.28
CA GLY A 147 23.90 -20.83 -11.29
C GLY A 147 22.40 -20.65 -11.30
N ARG A 148 21.68 -21.55 -11.98
CA ARG A 148 20.22 -21.65 -11.90
C ARG A 148 19.82 -23.10 -11.70
N ILE A 149 19.04 -23.35 -10.66
CA ILE A 149 18.64 -24.69 -10.27
C ILE A 149 17.12 -24.72 -10.20
N ILE A 150 16.53 -25.74 -10.82
CA ILE A 150 15.10 -26.02 -10.76
C ILE A 150 14.88 -27.35 -10.08
N MET A 151 14.06 -27.33 -9.04
CA MET A 151 13.55 -28.53 -8.38
C MET A 151 12.13 -28.82 -8.85
N THR A 152 11.84 -30.07 -9.19
CA THR A 152 10.50 -30.48 -9.62
C THR A 152 9.73 -31.11 -8.47
N SER A 153 8.90 -30.32 -7.81
CA SER A 153 7.90 -30.76 -6.83
C SER A 153 6.60 -31.19 -7.55
N SER A 154 5.48 -31.21 -6.84
CA SER A 154 4.15 -31.56 -7.36
C SER A 154 3.06 -31.07 -6.42
N ALA A 155 1.86 -30.78 -6.94
CA ALA A 155 0.67 -30.52 -6.15
C ALA A 155 0.39 -31.65 -5.14
N ALA A 156 0.69 -32.91 -5.48
CA ALA A 156 0.58 -34.04 -4.55
C ALA A 156 1.54 -33.93 -3.35
N GLY A 157 2.70 -33.28 -3.51
CA GLY A 157 3.61 -32.99 -2.41
C GLY A 157 3.13 -31.82 -1.54
N ILE A 158 2.54 -30.80 -2.15
CA ILE A 158 2.10 -29.58 -1.48
C ILE A 158 0.80 -29.81 -0.69
N TYR A 159 -0.20 -30.44 -1.30
CA TYR A 159 -1.54 -30.61 -0.75
C TYR A 159 -1.81 -32.03 -0.23
N GLY A 160 -0.95 -32.99 -0.57
CA GLY A 160 -1.21 -34.41 -0.35
C GLY A 160 -2.06 -35.02 -1.47
N ASN A 161 -1.93 -36.34 -1.67
CA ASN A 161 -2.80 -37.10 -2.55
C ASN A 161 -2.95 -38.54 -2.05
N PHE A 162 -4.12 -39.14 -2.29
CA PHE A 162 -4.41 -40.49 -1.82
C PHE A 162 -3.51 -41.53 -2.50
N GLY A 163 -2.89 -42.41 -1.70
CA GLY A 163 -2.03 -43.49 -2.22
C GLY A 163 -0.63 -43.06 -2.69
N GLN A 164 -0.19 -41.85 -2.33
CA GLN A 164 1.09 -41.28 -2.78
C GLN A 164 1.97 -40.76 -1.63
N ALA A 165 1.85 -41.31 -0.41
CA ALA A 165 2.56 -40.79 0.77
C ALA A 165 4.10 -40.70 0.57
N ASN A 166 4.71 -41.72 -0.05
CA ASN A 166 6.13 -41.77 -0.40
C ASN A 166 6.52 -40.68 -1.42
N TYR A 167 5.73 -40.51 -2.49
CA TYR A 167 5.95 -39.52 -3.52
C TYR A 167 5.75 -38.10 -2.98
N SER A 168 4.68 -37.85 -2.23
CA SER A 168 4.40 -36.58 -1.57
C SER A 168 5.54 -36.15 -0.65
N ALA A 169 6.05 -37.09 0.18
CA ALA A 169 7.18 -36.83 1.07
C ALA A 169 8.46 -36.44 0.30
N ALA A 170 8.80 -37.18 -0.76
CA ALA A 170 9.96 -36.86 -1.59
C ALA A 170 9.80 -35.50 -2.31
N LYS A 171 8.62 -35.20 -2.85
CA LYS A 171 8.34 -33.96 -3.60
C LYS A 171 8.30 -32.72 -2.72
N LEU A 172 7.79 -32.80 -1.49
CA LEU A 172 7.85 -31.69 -0.55
C LEU A 172 9.27 -31.56 0.06
N GLY A 173 9.99 -32.67 0.23
CA GLY A 173 11.41 -32.66 0.62
C GLY A 173 12.29 -31.84 -0.35
N LEU A 174 11.97 -31.86 -1.65
CA LEU A 174 12.64 -31.02 -2.65
C LEU A 174 12.41 -29.51 -2.42
N VAL A 175 11.23 -29.11 -1.95
CA VAL A 175 10.96 -27.70 -1.57
C VAL A 175 11.86 -27.31 -0.40
N GLY A 176 11.96 -28.17 0.62
CA GLY A 176 12.85 -27.95 1.77
C GLY A 176 14.33 -27.84 1.38
N LEU A 177 14.79 -28.71 0.46
CA LEU A 177 16.13 -28.63 -0.11
C LEU A 177 16.34 -27.31 -0.87
N SER A 178 15.39 -26.92 -1.73
CA SER A 178 15.44 -25.68 -2.51
C SER A 178 15.52 -24.44 -1.61
N ASN A 179 14.77 -24.41 -0.50
CA ASN A 179 14.76 -23.28 0.43
C ASN A 179 16.16 -23.01 1.00
N THR A 180 16.89 -24.07 1.36
CA THR A 180 18.24 -23.95 1.92
C THR A 180 19.25 -23.55 0.85
N LEU A 181 19.21 -24.20 -0.32
CA LEU A 181 20.09 -23.86 -1.44
C LEU A 181 19.90 -22.43 -1.95
N ALA A 182 18.67 -21.91 -1.92
CA ALA A 182 18.38 -20.52 -2.27
C ALA A 182 19.10 -19.52 -1.33
N ILE A 183 19.25 -19.86 -0.05
CA ILE A 183 19.95 -19.03 0.94
C ILE A 183 21.47 -19.14 0.75
N GLU A 184 22.01 -20.36 0.66
CA GLU A 184 23.45 -20.60 0.51
C GLU A 184 24.00 -20.07 -0.83
N GLY A 185 23.21 -20.18 -1.90
CA GLY A 185 23.58 -19.78 -3.25
C GLY A 185 23.52 -18.28 -3.53
N LYS A 186 22.76 -17.52 -2.73
CA LYS A 186 22.45 -16.11 -2.98
C LYS A 186 23.70 -15.24 -3.17
N LYS A 187 24.74 -15.45 -2.34
CA LYS A 187 26.01 -14.71 -2.40
C LYS A 187 26.77 -14.94 -3.70
N TYR A 188 26.60 -16.12 -4.30
CA TYR A 188 27.32 -16.54 -5.51
C TYR A 188 26.48 -16.39 -6.77
N ASN A 189 25.34 -15.68 -6.71
CA ASN A 189 24.40 -15.53 -7.82
C ASN A 189 23.89 -16.89 -8.35
N ILE A 190 23.79 -17.87 -7.44
CA ILE A 190 23.13 -19.16 -7.65
C ILE A 190 21.71 -19.03 -7.11
N ARG A 191 20.73 -19.26 -7.99
CA ARG A 191 19.31 -19.22 -7.62
C ARG A 191 18.70 -20.61 -7.73
N CYS A 192 17.88 -20.97 -6.75
CA CYS A 192 17.17 -22.25 -6.72
C CYS A 192 15.68 -22.00 -6.57
N ASN A 193 14.89 -22.42 -7.55
CA ASN A 193 13.44 -22.30 -7.52
C ASN A 193 12.79 -23.69 -7.68
N THR A 194 11.56 -23.82 -7.21
CA THR A 194 10.80 -25.05 -7.29
C THR A 194 9.56 -24.86 -8.14
N ILE A 195 9.26 -25.84 -8.99
CA ILE A 195 8.03 -25.89 -9.77
C ILE A 195 7.18 -27.09 -9.34
N ALA A 196 5.87 -26.94 -9.37
CA ALA A 196 4.87 -27.98 -9.21
C ALA A 196 4.06 -28.04 -10.52
N PRO A 197 4.55 -28.79 -11.52
CA PRO A 197 3.95 -28.81 -12.83
C PRO A 197 2.73 -29.74 -12.89
N THR A 198 1.73 -29.31 -13.66
CA THR A 198 0.58 -30.10 -14.08
C THR A 198 0.59 -30.20 -15.60
N ALA A 199 1.07 -31.34 -16.09
CA ALA A 199 1.15 -31.63 -17.52
C ALA A 199 0.83 -33.09 -17.81
N ALA A 200 0.27 -33.34 -18.98
CA ALA A 200 0.07 -34.67 -19.52
C ALA A 200 1.42 -35.35 -19.75
N SER A 201 1.60 -36.50 -19.12
CA SER A 201 2.73 -37.37 -19.35
C SER A 201 2.29 -38.82 -19.20
N ARG A 202 3.18 -39.77 -19.49
CA ARG A 202 2.96 -41.20 -19.19
C ARG A 202 2.60 -41.43 -17.71
N LEU A 203 2.99 -40.52 -16.81
CA LEU A 203 2.71 -40.57 -15.37
C LEU A 203 1.30 -40.12 -14.99
N THR A 204 0.62 -39.30 -15.80
CA THR A 204 -0.70 -38.74 -15.48
C THR A 204 -1.85 -39.39 -16.26
N GLN A 205 -1.54 -40.28 -17.20
CA GLN A 205 -2.52 -41.02 -18.02
C GLN A 205 -3.47 -41.91 -17.19
N THR A 206 -3.07 -42.31 -16.00
CA THR A 206 -3.86 -43.17 -15.10
C THR A 206 -4.92 -42.41 -14.30
N VAL A 207 -4.86 -41.07 -14.27
CA VAL A 207 -5.67 -40.24 -13.35
C VAL A 207 -6.60 -39.26 -14.08
N MET A 208 -6.31 -38.91 -15.34
CA MET A 208 -7.03 -37.85 -16.05
C MET A 208 -7.73 -38.35 -17.33
N PRO A 209 -8.90 -37.80 -17.70
CA PRO A 209 -9.57 -38.10 -18.96
C PRO A 209 -8.72 -37.73 -20.20
N PRO A 210 -8.86 -38.44 -21.33
CA PRO A 210 -8.09 -38.19 -22.56
C PRO A 210 -8.16 -36.75 -23.09
N ASP A 211 -9.35 -36.12 -23.04
CA ASP A 211 -9.55 -34.76 -23.55
C ASP A 211 -8.82 -33.69 -22.72
N LEU A 212 -8.74 -33.90 -21.40
CA LEU A 212 -8.00 -33.03 -20.49
C LEU A 212 -6.49 -33.21 -20.68
N LEU A 213 -6.02 -34.45 -20.91
CA LEU A 213 -4.62 -34.74 -21.21
C LEU A 213 -4.16 -34.06 -22.52
N ALA A 214 -5.02 -34.03 -23.55
CA ALA A 214 -4.72 -33.33 -24.79
C ALA A 214 -4.52 -31.80 -24.61
N SER A 215 -5.18 -31.23 -23.59
CA SER A 215 -5.12 -29.81 -23.26
C SER A 215 -3.96 -29.45 -22.32
N LEU A 216 -3.39 -30.42 -21.60
CA LEU A 216 -2.29 -30.21 -20.64
C LEU A 216 -0.92 -30.47 -21.27
N LYS A 217 -0.57 -29.74 -22.32
CA LYS A 217 0.72 -29.91 -23.01
C LYS A 217 1.90 -29.50 -22.12
N ALA A 218 3.00 -30.27 -22.19
CA ALA A 218 4.27 -29.96 -21.54
C ALA A 218 4.85 -28.60 -21.98
N GLU A 219 4.56 -28.19 -23.22
CA GLU A 219 4.92 -26.90 -23.82
C GLU A 219 4.47 -25.70 -23.00
N TYR A 220 3.38 -25.82 -22.23
CA TYR A 220 2.88 -24.72 -21.40
C TYR A 220 3.67 -24.51 -20.10
N VAL A 221 4.51 -25.48 -19.72
CA VAL A 221 5.34 -25.41 -18.52
C VAL A 221 6.74 -24.88 -18.85
N ALA A 222 7.29 -25.25 -20.01
CA ALA A 222 8.65 -24.90 -20.41
C ALA A 222 8.98 -23.39 -20.34
N PRO A 223 8.11 -22.46 -20.76
CA PRO A 223 8.40 -21.02 -20.68
C PRO A 223 8.72 -20.53 -19.26
N LEU A 224 8.04 -21.06 -18.22
CA LEU A 224 8.34 -20.69 -16.83
C LEU A 224 9.72 -21.17 -16.42
N VAL A 225 10.09 -22.40 -16.78
CA VAL A 225 11.42 -22.97 -16.47
C VAL A 225 12.52 -22.16 -17.15
N LEU A 226 12.34 -21.80 -18.41
CA LEU A 226 13.25 -20.93 -19.14
C LEU A 226 13.38 -19.57 -18.43
N TRP A 227 12.26 -18.92 -18.09
CA TRP A 227 12.29 -17.64 -17.39
C TRP A 227 13.06 -17.71 -16.06
N LEU A 228 12.76 -18.72 -15.22
CA LEU A 228 13.44 -18.90 -13.93
C LEU A 228 14.93 -19.20 -14.08
N CYS A 229 15.36 -19.75 -15.22
CA CYS A 229 16.76 -20.04 -15.52
C CYS A 229 17.47 -18.91 -16.29
N HIS A 230 16.79 -17.84 -16.67
CA HIS A 230 17.43 -16.75 -17.39
C HIS A 230 18.32 -15.91 -16.48
N GLU A 231 19.35 -15.28 -17.05
CA GLU A 231 20.31 -14.48 -16.28
C GLU A 231 19.67 -13.22 -15.67
N SER A 232 18.67 -12.63 -16.35
CA SER A 232 17.92 -11.47 -15.86
C SER A 232 16.92 -11.79 -14.75
N CYS A 233 16.59 -13.07 -14.54
CA CYS A 233 15.61 -13.45 -13.54
C CYS A 233 16.20 -13.32 -12.13
N GLN A 234 15.51 -12.56 -11.29
CA GLN A 234 15.94 -12.29 -9.91
C GLN A 234 15.28 -13.23 -8.89
N GLU A 235 14.29 -14.01 -9.31
CA GLU A 235 13.48 -14.87 -8.44
C GLU A 235 14.31 -16.00 -7.81
N ASN A 236 14.18 -16.20 -6.50
CA ASN A 236 14.99 -17.17 -5.75
C ASN A 236 14.23 -17.71 -4.54
N GLY A 237 14.29 -19.03 -4.30
CA GLY A 237 13.63 -19.68 -3.18
C GLY A 237 12.10 -19.74 -3.30
N SER A 238 11.58 -19.60 -4.52
CA SER A 238 10.13 -19.55 -4.76
C SER A 238 9.57 -20.87 -5.26
N VAL A 239 8.30 -21.10 -4.93
CA VAL A 239 7.53 -22.27 -5.37
C VAL A 239 6.45 -21.79 -6.35
N PHE A 240 6.38 -22.40 -7.52
CA PHE A 240 5.38 -22.07 -8.54
C PHE A 240 4.55 -23.28 -8.92
N GLU A 241 3.23 -23.12 -9.00
CA GLU A 241 2.36 -24.06 -9.70
C GLU A 241 2.22 -23.62 -11.16
N VAL A 242 2.21 -24.58 -12.08
CA VAL A 242 2.21 -24.28 -13.51
C VAL A 242 1.54 -25.38 -14.33
N GLY A 243 0.65 -24.99 -15.24
CA GLY A 243 -0.05 -25.91 -16.13
C GLY A 243 -1.11 -25.19 -16.96
N ALA A 244 -1.47 -25.74 -18.13
CA ALA A 244 -2.49 -25.17 -19.03
C ALA A 244 -2.29 -23.68 -19.43
N GLY A 245 -1.08 -23.13 -19.29
CA GLY A 245 -0.76 -21.73 -19.53
C GLY A 245 -0.97 -20.80 -18.31
N TRP A 246 -1.44 -21.34 -17.18
CA TRP A 246 -1.52 -20.62 -15.91
C TRP A 246 -0.26 -20.85 -15.06
N ILE A 247 0.17 -19.79 -14.37
CA ILE A 247 1.31 -19.80 -13.45
C ILE A 247 0.88 -19.11 -12.15
N GLY A 248 1.02 -19.80 -11.02
CA GLY A 248 0.75 -19.27 -9.68
C GLY A 248 1.98 -19.38 -8.78
N LYS A 249 2.20 -18.40 -7.90
CA LYS A 249 3.27 -18.43 -6.89
C LYS A 249 2.70 -18.82 -5.53
N LEU A 250 3.33 -19.78 -4.87
CA LEU A 250 2.98 -20.24 -3.53
C LEU A 250 3.94 -19.67 -2.48
N ARG A 251 3.41 -19.45 -1.27
CA ARG A 251 4.18 -19.07 -0.07
C ARG A 251 3.46 -19.51 1.19
N TRP A 252 4.17 -19.56 2.30
CA TRP A 252 3.59 -19.82 3.62
C TRP A 252 2.87 -18.57 4.17
N GLU A 253 1.77 -18.81 4.89
CA GLU A 253 1.14 -17.86 5.79
C GLU A 253 1.06 -18.46 7.19
N ARG A 254 1.11 -17.60 8.21
CA ARG A 254 1.08 -18.01 9.61
C ARG A 254 0.10 -17.11 10.36
N THR A 255 -0.79 -17.68 11.17
CA THR A 255 -1.66 -16.88 12.04
C THR A 255 -0.82 -16.04 13.01
N LYS A 256 -1.40 -14.97 13.57
CA LYS A 256 -0.76 -14.26 14.70
C LYS A 256 -0.60 -15.16 15.94
N GLY A 257 -1.37 -16.24 16.00
CA GLY A 257 -1.44 -17.13 17.14
C GLY A 257 -2.06 -16.45 18.36
N SER A 258 -1.98 -17.11 19.52
CA SER A 258 -2.39 -16.54 20.79
C SER A 258 -1.47 -17.03 21.90
N ILE A 259 -1.18 -16.17 22.88
CA ILE A 259 -0.39 -16.55 24.04
C ILE A 259 -1.30 -17.34 24.99
N VAL A 260 -1.06 -18.64 25.09
CA VAL A 260 -1.82 -19.58 25.94
C VAL A 260 -1.21 -19.81 27.31
N ARG A 261 0.06 -19.46 27.50
CA ARG A 261 0.78 -19.62 28.77
C ARG A 261 0.67 -18.35 29.62
N GLN A 262 0.47 -18.53 30.93
CA GLN A 262 0.56 -17.47 31.93
C GLN A 262 1.83 -17.59 32.77
N LYS A 263 2.31 -16.49 33.34
CA LYS A 263 3.52 -16.49 34.18
C LYS A 263 3.30 -17.34 35.43
N ASN A 264 4.28 -18.18 35.78
CA ASN A 264 4.26 -19.10 36.93
C ASN A 264 3.13 -20.16 36.92
N GLN A 265 2.43 -20.35 35.80
CA GLN A 265 1.46 -21.43 35.64
C GLN A 265 1.92 -22.45 34.60
N LYS A 266 1.61 -23.72 34.84
CA LYS A 266 1.84 -24.77 33.85
C LYS A 266 0.85 -24.57 32.69
N MET A 267 1.35 -24.68 31.47
CA MET A 267 0.52 -24.69 30.27
C MET A 267 -0.27 -25.99 30.23
N THR A 268 -1.59 -25.91 30.07
CA THR A 268 -2.48 -27.07 30.02
C THR A 268 -3.14 -27.22 28.64
N PRO A 269 -3.55 -28.45 28.24
CA PRO A 269 -4.30 -28.65 26.99
C PRO A 269 -5.62 -27.87 26.93
N GLU A 270 -6.30 -27.69 28.06
CA GLU A 270 -7.57 -26.95 28.16
C GLU A 270 -7.38 -25.47 27.81
N ALA A 271 -6.24 -24.87 28.22
CA ALA A 271 -5.90 -23.50 27.84
C ALA A 271 -5.70 -23.34 26.32
N VAL A 272 -5.17 -24.37 25.66
CA VAL A 272 -5.05 -24.40 24.19
C VAL A 272 -6.44 -24.50 23.55
N GLN A 273 -7.28 -25.42 24.04
CA GLN A 273 -8.65 -25.61 23.53
C GLN A 273 -9.47 -24.32 23.62
N ASN A 274 -9.41 -23.62 24.76
CA ASN A 274 -10.16 -22.39 24.99
C ASN A 274 -9.80 -21.27 24.00
N LYS A 275 -8.55 -21.25 23.52
CA LYS A 275 -8.04 -20.26 22.56
C LYS A 275 -7.89 -20.81 21.15
N TRP A 276 -8.38 -22.01 20.86
CA TRP A 276 -8.17 -22.68 19.57
C TRP A 276 -8.67 -21.85 18.38
N LYS A 277 -9.82 -21.18 18.54
CA LYS A 277 -10.39 -20.29 17.51
C LYS A 277 -9.45 -19.13 17.17
N GLU A 278 -8.78 -18.55 18.14
CA GLU A 278 -7.79 -17.47 17.93
C GLU A 278 -6.51 -18.02 17.28
N ILE A 279 -6.04 -19.19 17.72
CA ILE A 279 -4.82 -19.82 17.19
C ILE A 279 -4.97 -20.15 15.70
N CYS A 280 -6.17 -20.55 15.26
CA CYS A 280 -6.48 -20.90 13.88
C CYS A 280 -7.08 -19.75 13.04
N ASP A 281 -7.03 -18.52 13.52
CA ASP A 281 -7.55 -17.35 12.79
C ASP A 281 -6.53 -16.77 11.80
N PHE A 282 -6.87 -16.82 10.51
CA PHE A 282 -6.02 -16.33 9.42
C PHE A 282 -6.40 -14.94 8.88
N ARG A 283 -7.36 -14.23 9.49
CA ARG A 283 -7.81 -12.91 9.00
C ARG A 283 -6.69 -11.87 8.90
N ASP A 284 -5.79 -11.85 9.88
CA ASP A 284 -4.61 -10.98 9.93
C ASP A 284 -3.30 -11.80 9.90
N ALA A 285 -3.20 -12.79 9.02
CA ALA A 285 -2.05 -13.69 8.97
C ALA A 285 -0.74 -12.99 8.54
N ASP A 286 0.34 -13.35 9.21
CA ASP A 286 1.71 -12.94 8.89
C ASP A 286 2.28 -13.75 7.71
N LYS A 287 3.31 -13.17 7.10
CA LYS A 287 3.99 -13.70 5.90
C LYS A 287 5.48 -13.95 6.19
N PRO A 288 5.82 -14.86 7.12
CA PRO A 288 7.20 -15.05 7.54
C PRO A 288 8.07 -15.47 6.36
N ALA A 289 9.18 -14.76 6.15
CA ALA A 289 10.11 -14.98 5.05
C ALA A 289 11.41 -15.68 5.49
N SER A 290 11.68 -15.73 6.80
CA SER A 290 12.92 -16.28 7.35
C SER A 290 12.71 -16.99 8.69
N VAL A 291 13.67 -17.85 9.05
CA VAL A 291 13.69 -18.52 10.35
C VAL A 291 13.88 -17.50 11.49
N GLN A 292 14.66 -16.44 11.25
CA GLN A 292 14.92 -15.37 12.20
C GLN A 292 13.64 -14.61 12.60
N GLU A 293 12.78 -14.27 11.65
CA GLU A 293 11.47 -13.65 11.91
C GLU A 293 10.55 -14.56 12.74
N SER A 294 10.65 -15.87 12.52
CA SER A 294 9.90 -16.83 13.32
C SER A 294 10.38 -16.85 14.78
N LEU A 295 11.69 -16.87 15.00
CA LEU A 295 12.28 -16.82 16.35
C LEU A 295 12.02 -15.49 17.07
N SER A 296 12.09 -14.36 16.37
CA SER A 296 11.86 -13.04 16.99
C SER A 296 10.45 -12.94 17.60
N THR A 297 9.46 -13.54 16.95
CA THR A 297 8.08 -13.62 17.46
C THR A 297 8.02 -14.40 18.79
N LEU A 298 8.79 -15.48 18.91
CA LEU A 298 8.85 -16.28 20.14
C LEU A 298 9.55 -15.52 21.27
N ILE A 299 10.64 -14.81 20.97
CA ILE A 299 11.37 -13.99 21.95
C ILE A 299 10.47 -12.85 22.45
N GLU A 300 9.77 -12.16 21.56
CA GLU A 300 8.81 -11.11 21.93
C GLU A 300 7.68 -11.66 22.82
N THR A 301 7.19 -12.86 22.49
CA THR A 301 6.18 -13.56 23.29
C THR A 301 6.69 -13.86 24.71
N LEU A 302 7.94 -14.29 24.86
CA LEU A 302 8.54 -14.51 26.17
C LEU A 302 8.61 -13.22 26.97
N SER A 303 9.08 -12.12 26.37
CA SER A 303 9.13 -10.81 27.03
C SER A 303 7.73 -10.33 27.47
N LYS A 304 6.69 -10.55 26.65
CA LYS A 304 5.30 -10.23 27.01
C LYS A 304 4.80 -11.04 28.20
N ILE A 305 5.15 -12.33 28.27
CA ILE A 305 4.77 -13.19 29.41
C ILE A 305 5.49 -12.75 30.68
N ASP A 306 6.77 -12.40 30.58
CA ASP A 306 7.58 -12.01 31.75
C ASP A 306 7.16 -10.64 32.31
N ALA A 307 6.70 -9.72 31.46
CA ALA A 307 6.15 -8.43 31.85
C ALA A 307 4.77 -8.50 32.54
N GLY A 308 4.02 -9.60 32.38
CA GLY A 308 2.61 -9.74 32.80
C GLY A 308 2.35 -10.40 34.16
N ALA A 309 3.02 -9.99 35.24
CA ALA A 309 2.60 -10.31 36.61
C ALA A 309 2.20 -9.06 37.39
N GLY A 310 0.90 -8.79 37.40
CA GLY A 310 0.25 -7.83 38.27
C GLY A 310 -1.25 -7.79 37.96
N ILE A 311 -2.03 -8.40 38.84
CA ILE A 311 -3.51 -8.34 38.97
C ILE A 311 -4.29 -9.43 38.21
N SER A 312 -4.49 -10.55 38.92
CA SER A 312 -5.70 -11.37 38.84
C SER A 312 -6.18 -11.62 40.27
N GLN A 313 -7.32 -11.05 40.66
CA GLN A 313 -8.18 -11.61 41.70
C GLN A 313 -9.64 -11.52 41.25
N ASN A 314 -10.29 -12.68 41.20
CA ASN A 314 -11.74 -12.85 41.07
C ASN A 314 -12.36 -13.08 42.47
N PRO A 315 -13.70 -12.96 42.60
CA PRO A 315 -14.34 -12.31 43.75
C PRO A 315 -15.00 -13.28 44.73
N SER A 316 -14.85 -13.02 46.03
CA SER A 316 -15.85 -13.35 47.07
C SER A 316 -15.34 -12.93 48.44
N ASN A 317 -15.84 -11.80 48.95
CA ASN A 317 -16.30 -11.59 50.33
C ASN A 317 -16.39 -10.09 50.59
N GLY A 318 -17.57 -9.66 51.02
CA GLY A 318 -17.90 -8.26 51.21
C GLY A 318 -17.01 -7.60 52.25
N ILE A 319 -16.30 -6.56 51.83
CA ILE A 319 -15.85 -5.44 52.66
C ILE A 319 -15.97 -4.18 51.82
N SER A 320 -16.83 -3.28 52.26
CA SER A 320 -16.96 -1.90 51.79
C SER A 320 -15.61 -1.17 51.82
N THR A 321 -15.06 -0.80 50.67
CA THR A 321 -14.06 0.28 50.57
C THR A 321 -14.19 1.02 49.23
N ASN A 322 -14.45 2.33 49.32
CA ASN A 322 -14.38 3.29 48.22
C ASN A 322 -12.93 3.38 47.69
N SER A 323 -12.72 3.22 46.38
CA SER A 323 -11.74 4.03 45.60
C SER A 323 -11.78 3.71 44.10
N SER A 324 -12.70 4.33 43.36
CA SER A 324 -12.51 4.61 41.94
C SER A 324 -11.47 5.73 41.81
N GLY A 325 -10.19 5.37 41.75
CA GLY A 325 -9.09 6.32 41.76
C GLY A 325 -8.47 6.52 40.38
N ILE A 326 -8.66 7.70 39.79
CA ILE A 326 -7.75 8.22 38.76
C ILE A 326 -6.45 8.61 39.46
N ASN A 327 -5.30 8.11 38.97
CA ASN A 327 -3.98 8.50 39.45
C ASN A 327 -3.24 9.32 38.38
N PRO A 328 -3.29 10.67 38.46
CA PRO A 328 -2.69 11.56 37.47
C PRO A 328 -1.18 11.35 37.28
N LEU A 329 -0.45 10.99 38.35
CA LEU A 329 1.01 10.84 38.32
C LEU A 329 1.48 9.65 37.47
N MET A 330 0.63 8.63 37.29
CA MET A 330 0.94 7.48 36.44
C MET A 330 0.48 7.67 34.99
N ALA A 331 -0.56 8.46 34.79
CA ALA A 331 -1.18 8.67 33.47
C ALA A 331 -0.48 9.75 32.65
N ILE A 332 -0.02 10.85 33.26
CA ILE A 332 0.57 12.00 32.56
C ILE A 332 1.92 11.62 31.92
N GLY A 333 2.09 11.92 30.64
CA GLY A 333 3.31 11.67 29.87
C GLY A 333 3.39 10.30 29.21
N GLN A 334 2.40 9.42 29.44
CA GLN A 334 2.33 8.13 28.75
C GLN A 334 2.03 8.32 27.26
N LYS A 335 2.85 7.69 26.42
CA LYS A 335 2.63 7.60 24.98
C LYS A 335 1.90 6.30 24.68
N LEU A 336 0.77 6.42 23.99
CA LEU A 336 0.01 5.28 23.49
C LEU A 336 0.69 4.66 22.27
N THR A 337 0.37 3.39 22.03
CA THR A 337 0.86 2.66 20.86
C THR A 337 0.54 3.41 19.58
N GLU A 338 1.51 3.44 18.69
CA GLU A 338 1.37 4.07 17.38
C GLU A 338 0.38 3.25 16.51
N VAL A 339 -0.67 3.90 16.01
CA VAL A 339 -1.73 3.24 15.23
C VAL A 339 -1.73 3.76 13.80
N GLY A 340 -1.66 2.85 12.84
CA GLY A 340 -1.78 3.17 11.41
C GLY A 340 -3.24 3.19 10.95
N PHE A 341 -3.66 4.27 10.30
CA PHE A 341 -4.97 4.43 9.68
C PHE A 341 -4.81 4.48 8.15
N THR A 342 -5.39 3.50 7.45
CA THR A 342 -5.36 3.44 5.98
C THR A 342 -6.70 3.85 5.42
N TYR A 343 -6.72 4.78 4.46
CA TYR A 343 -7.93 5.28 3.84
C TYR A 343 -7.74 5.58 2.36
N SER A 344 -8.85 5.60 1.63
CA SER A 344 -8.95 5.97 0.22
C SER A 344 -9.97 7.09 0.03
N HIS A 345 -10.21 7.47 -1.23
CA HIS A 345 -11.26 8.42 -1.62
C HIS A 345 -12.63 8.02 -1.03
N THR A 346 -12.90 6.72 -0.87
CA THR A 346 -14.16 6.21 -0.32
C THR A 346 -14.42 6.75 1.09
N GLN A 347 -13.43 6.69 2.00
CA GLN A 347 -13.61 7.20 3.36
C GLN A 347 -13.75 8.72 3.40
N CYS A 348 -13.04 9.44 2.52
CA CYS A 348 -13.19 10.89 2.39
C CYS A 348 -14.62 11.29 1.99
N ILE A 349 -15.19 10.60 0.98
CA ILE A 349 -16.55 10.84 0.50
C ILE A 349 -17.58 10.43 1.55
N LEU A 350 -17.41 9.27 2.20
CA LEU A 350 -18.30 8.82 3.28
C LEU A 350 -18.37 9.82 4.43
N TYR A 351 -17.22 10.38 4.83
CA TYR A 351 -17.17 11.42 5.85
C TYR A 351 -17.86 12.70 5.38
N ALA A 352 -17.60 13.16 4.15
CA ALA A 352 -18.22 14.34 3.58
C ALA A 352 -19.76 14.24 3.55
N LEU A 353 -20.29 13.08 3.15
CA LEU A 353 -21.73 12.79 3.21
C LEU A 353 -22.24 12.76 4.66
N GLY A 354 -21.47 12.16 5.59
CA GLY A 354 -21.80 12.10 7.01
C GLY A 354 -21.96 13.48 7.68
N VAL A 355 -21.14 14.47 7.27
CA VAL A 355 -21.24 15.87 7.73
C VAL A 355 -22.16 16.74 6.86
N GLY A 356 -22.99 16.11 6.03
CA GLY A 356 -24.12 16.74 5.35
C GLY A 356 -23.86 17.26 3.95
N MET A 357 -22.69 17.02 3.34
CA MET A 357 -22.49 17.37 1.94
C MET A 357 -23.44 16.57 1.05
N SER A 358 -23.96 17.23 0.02
CA SER A 358 -25.00 16.70 -0.84
C SER A 358 -24.79 17.18 -2.26
N THR A 359 -25.17 16.36 -3.23
CA THR A 359 -25.13 16.68 -4.66
C THR A 359 -26.09 17.82 -5.07
N LYS A 360 -26.94 18.31 -4.15
CA LYS A 360 -27.81 19.46 -4.38
C LYS A 360 -27.02 20.76 -4.58
N ASP A 361 -25.83 20.85 -4.03
CA ASP A 361 -24.96 22.02 -4.16
C ASP A 361 -23.80 21.70 -5.10
N PRO A 362 -23.68 22.40 -6.24
CA PRO A 362 -22.58 22.18 -7.20
C PRO A 362 -21.19 22.30 -6.57
N ASP A 363 -21.04 23.19 -5.59
CA ASP A 363 -19.75 23.46 -4.93
C ASP A 363 -19.28 22.30 -4.05
N TYR A 364 -20.16 21.35 -3.74
CA TYR A 364 -19.83 20.17 -2.94
C TYR A 364 -19.34 19.00 -3.78
N LEU A 365 -19.46 19.06 -5.12
CA LEU A 365 -19.05 17.96 -6.00
C LEU A 365 -17.55 17.62 -5.85
N LYS A 366 -16.70 18.62 -5.62
CA LYS A 366 -15.26 18.45 -5.35
C LYS A 366 -14.91 17.64 -4.10
N PHE A 367 -15.86 17.37 -3.22
CA PHE A 367 -15.67 16.52 -2.03
C PHE A 367 -16.35 15.15 -2.18
N LEU A 368 -17.20 14.99 -3.20
CA LEU A 368 -18.07 13.82 -3.38
C LEU A 368 -17.68 12.97 -4.60
N TYR A 369 -16.91 13.51 -5.54
CA TYR A 369 -16.51 12.83 -6.76
C TYR A 369 -14.98 12.79 -6.92
N GLU A 370 -14.42 11.58 -6.89
CA GLU A 370 -12.98 11.32 -6.99
C GLU A 370 -12.38 11.67 -8.35
N GLY A 371 -13.20 11.76 -9.40
CA GLY A 371 -12.78 12.18 -10.75
C GLY A 371 -12.80 13.70 -10.98
N HIS A 372 -13.16 14.50 -9.98
CA HIS A 372 -13.12 15.95 -10.06
C HIS A 372 -11.67 16.46 -10.01
N GLU A 373 -11.31 17.44 -10.84
CA GLU A 373 -9.93 17.97 -10.92
C GLU A 373 -9.41 18.48 -9.55
N ASP A 374 -10.28 19.16 -8.78
CA ASP A 374 -9.99 19.64 -7.43
C ASP A 374 -10.43 18.70 -6.30
N PHE A 375 -10.49 17.38 -6.53
CA PHE A 375 -10.96 16.44 -5.48
C PHE A 375 -10.14 16.59 -4.19
N SER A 376 -10.82 16.94 -3.10
CA SER A 376 -10.17 17.31 -1.84
C SER A 376 -10.82 16.62 -0.65
N CYS A 377 -10.04 16.35 0.39
CA CYS A 377 -10.57 15.85 1.66
C CYS A 377 -10.98 17.03 2.58
N LEU A 378 -12.09 16.88 3.31
CA LEU A 378 -12.49 17.89 4.29
C LEU A 378 -11.46 17.99 5.43
N PRO A 379 -11.05 19.21 5.84
CA PRO A 379 -10.06 19.41 6.90
C PRO A 379 -10.39 18.67 8.21
N THR A 380 -11.66 18.65 8.59
CA THR A 380 -12.14 18.01 9.82
C THR A 380 -12.04 16.48 9.81
N PHE A 381 -11.78 15.85 8.66
CA PHE A 381 -11.46 14.42 8.57
C PHE A 381 -10.17 14.07 9.34
N GLY A 382 -9.30 15.06 9.59
CA GLY A 382 -8.09 14.87 10.41
C GLY A 382 -8.39 14.37 11.83
N VAL A 383 -9.58 14.62 12.37
CA VAL A 383 -10.01 14.05 13.66
C VAL A 383 -10.26 12.54 13.53
N ILE A 384 -10.90 12.10 12.45
CA ILE A 384 -11.23 10.69 12.20
C ILE A 384 -9.96 9.86 12.06
N ALA A 385 -8.95 10.35 11.35
CA ALA A 385 -7.66 9.66 11.21
C ALA A 385 -6.93 9.46 12.56
N SER A 386 -7.20 10.32 13.54
CA SER A 386 -6.61 10.26 14.87
C SER A 386 -7.42 9.41 15.86
N GLN A 387 -8.72 9.21 15.62
CA GLN A 387 -9.64 8.54 16.54
C GLN A 387 -9.29 7.07 16.88
N PRO A 388 -8.79 6.23 15.95
CA PRO A 388 -8.38 4.86 16.27
C PRO A 388 -7.32 4.76 17.36
N SER A 389 -6.43 5.75 17.47
CA SER A 389 -5.39 5.79 18.52
C SER A 389 -5.96 5.92 19.94
N MET A 390 -7.24 6.28 20.06
CA MET A 390 -7.93 6.43 21.34
C MET A 390 -9.00 5.35 21.57
N MET A 391 -9.75 4.99 20.53
CA MET A 391 -10.96 4.17 20.65
C MET A 391 -10.72 2.65 20.58
N ASP A 392 -9.57 2.19 20.04
CA ASP A 392 -9.27 0.75 19.89
C ASP A 392 -8.68 0.12 21.18
N GLY A 393 -9.29 0.42 22.34
CA GLY A 393 -8.84 -0.09 23.65
C GLY A 393 -7.53 0.52 24.19
N SER A 394 -6.95 1.50 23.48
CA SER A 394 -5.72 2.17 23.90
C SER A 394 -5.92 3.08 25.12
N LEU A 395 -7.10 3.67 25.32
CA LEU A 395 -7.39 4.41 26.56
C LEU A 395 -7.43 3.49 27.80
N SER A 396 -7.91 2.25 27.64
CA SER A 396 -8.00 1.27 28.73
C SER A 396 -6.67 0.63 29.11
N SER A 397 -5.64 0.78 28.27
CA SER A 397 -4.30 0.28 28.57
C SER A 397 -3.44 1.28 29.36
N ILE A 398 -3.93 2.50 29.62
CA ILE A 398 -3.19 3.53 30.36
C ILE A 398 -3.19 3.21 31.86
N PRO A 399 -2.00 2.98 32.47
CA PRO A 399 -1.91 2.78 33.92
C PRO A 399 -2.36 4.02 34.68
N GLY A 400 -3.34 3.87 35.58
CA GLY A 400 -3.85 4.96 36.44
C GLY A 400 -5.13 5.64 35.96
N LEU A 401 -5.70 5.23 34.82
CA LEU A 401 -7.01 5.70 34.34
C LEU A 401 -8.05 4.57 34.44
N ASN A 402 -8.67 4.40 35.61
CA ASN A 402 -9.76 3.43 35.80
C ASN A 402 -11.09 4.15 36.01
N PHE A 403 -11.93 4.20 34.97
CA PHE A 403 -13.24 4.85 35.02
C PHE A 403 -14.27 4.13 34.13
N ASP A 404 -15.54 4.40 34.43
CA ASP A 404 -16.67 3.89 33.67
C ASP A 404 -16.79 4.62 32.32
N TYR A 405 -16.55 3.89 31.23
CA TYR A 405 -16.62 4.41 29.86
C TYR A 405 -18.02 4.89 29.46
N THR A 406 -19.09 4.40 30.10
CA THR A 406 -20.45 4.89 29.83
C THR A 406 -20.66 6.34 30.27
N LYS A 407 -19.76 6.86 31.12
CA LYS A 407 -19.76 8.23 31.64
C LYS A 407 -18.69 9.13 31.01
N LEU A 408 -18.01 8.63 29.98
CA LEU A 408 -17.01 9.37 29.22
C LEU A 408 -17.72 10.28 28.21
N LEU A 409 -17.64 11.59 28.42
CA LEU A 409 -18.19 12.60 27.54
C LEU A 409 -17.07 13.33 26.80
N HIS A 410 -17.29 13.57 25.50
CA HIS A 410 -16.41 14.40 24.70
C HIS A 410 -16.70 15.87 24.96
N GLY A 411 -15.83 16.53 25.72
CA GLY A 411 -16.04 17.90 26.20
C GLY A 411 -15.56 18.95 25.20
N GLU A 412 -14.33 18.84 24.72
CA GLU A 412 -13.75 19.81 23.77
C GLU A 412 -12.87 19.12 22.74
N GLN A 413 -12.83 19.69 21.53
CA GLN A 413 -11.96 19.24 20.44
C GLN A 413 -11.16 20.42 19.92
N TYR A 414 -9.86 20.22 19.75
CA TYR A 414 -9.00 21.07 18.94
C TYR A 414 -8.39 20.26 17.79
N LEU A 415 -8.33 20.86 16.61
CA LEU A 415 -7.65 20.31 15.44
C LEU A 415 -6.84 21.43 14.78
N GLU A 416 -5.59 21.14 14.45
CA GLU A 416 -4.70 22.00 13.66
C GLU A 416 -4.12 21.20 12.50
N LEU A 417 -4.18 21.79 11.30
CA LEU A 417 -3.61 21.22 10.08
C LEU A 417 -2.37 21.99 9.66
N PHE A 418 -1.25 21.27 9.53
CA PHE A 418 -0.01 21.82 9.00
C PHE A 418 0.02 21.71 7.47
N THR A 419 -0.49 20.61 6.94
CA THR A 419 -0.62 20.36 5.50
C THR A 419 -2.03 19.88 5.15
N SER A 420 -2.40 20.02 3.87
CA SER A 420 -3.67 19.49 3.37
C SER A 420 -3.67 17.97 3.42
N LEU A 421 -4.79 17.40 3.88
CA LEU A 421 -4.93 15.94 3.97
C LEU A 421 -4.90 15.31 2.57
N PRO A 422 -4.10 14.26 2.35
CA PRO A 422 -4.13 13.54 1.09
C PRO A 422 -5.49 12.87 0.89
N THR A 423 -5.87 12.60 -0.35
CA THR A 423 -7.15 11.98 -0.71
C THR A 423 -7.12 10.44 -0.59
N SER A 424 -5.95 9.87 -0.40
CA SER A 424 -5.73 8.47 -0.05
C SER A 424 -4.35 8.31 0.58
N GLY A 425 -4.17 7.31 1.44
CA GLY A 425 -2.87 7.04 2.04
C GLY A 425 -2.95 6.26 3.35
N LYS A 426 -1.79 6.09 3.96
CA LYS A 426 -1.65 5.51 5.29
C LYS A 426 -1.07 6.56 6.22
N LEU A 427 -1.88 7.00 7.18
CA LEU A 427 -1.47 7.90 8.23
C LEU A 427 -1.13 7.12 9.48
N THR A 428 -0.26 7.68 10.31
CA THR A 428 0.17 7.06 11.54
C THR A 428 0.00 8.04 12.69
N SER A 429 -0.75 7.66 13.72
CA SER A 429 -1.13 8.54 14.82
C SER A 429 -0.47 8.09 16.13
N GLN A 430 0.12 9.05 16.85
CA GLN A 430 0.69 8.85 18.18
C GLN A 430 -0.04 9.74 19.20
N ALA A 431 -0.72 9.12 20.15
CA ALA A 431 -1.45 9.80 21.21
C ALA A 431 -0.62 9.86 22.51
N THR A 432 -0.71 10.97 23.24
CA THR A 432 0.00 11.19 24.52
C THR A 432 -0.95 11.84 25.53
N VAL A 433 -0.97 11.34 26.76
CA VAL A 433 -1.72 11.96 27.87
C VAL A 433 -0.95 13.17 28.37
N VAL A 434 -1.50 14.36 28.17
CA VAL A 434 -0.81 15.61 28.49
C VAL A 434 -1.07 16.07 29.91
N ASP A 435 -2.31 15.94 30.35
CA ASP A 435 -2.74 16.35 31.68
C ASP A 435 -4.05 15.67 32.11
N VAL A 436 -4.28 15.59 33.41
CA VAL A 436 -5.51 15.07 34.00
C VAL A 436 -5.96 16.02 35.11
N LEU A 437 -7.07 16.71 34.89
CA LEU A 437 -7.58 17.76 35.77
C LEU A 437 -8.77 17.29 36.60
N ASP A 438 -8.84 17.77 37.84
CA ASP A 438 -9.97 17.52 38.73
C ASP A 438 -10.97 18.69 38.65
N LYS A 439 -12.22 18.41 38.29
CA LYS A 439 -13.29 19.42 38.24
C LYS A 439 -14.30 19.25 39.39
N GLY A 440 -13.98 18.45 40.40
CA GLY A 440 -14.82 18.19 41.57
C GLY A 440 -15.84 17.09 41.29
N SER A 441 -16.83 17.35 40.43
CA SER A 441 -17.87 16.37 40.07
C SER A 441 -17.45 15.40 38.95
N GLY A 442 -16.25 15.56 38.40
CA GLY A 442 -15.70 14.71 37.33
C GLY A 442 -14.24 15.02 37.04
N ALA A 443 -13.59 14.17 36.25
CA ALA A 443 -12.22 14.33 35.81
C ALA A 443 -12.16 14.76 34.34
N LEU A 444 -11.18 15.58 33.97
CA LEU A 444 -10.93 15.98 32.58
C LEU A 444 -9.57 15.45 32.13
N ILE A 445 -9.55 14.56 31.16
CA ILE A 445 -8.35 13.94 30.59
C ILE A 445 -8.04 14.65 29.28
N ILE A 446 -6.80 15.12 29.11
CA ILE A 446 -6.34 15.83 27.92
C ILE A 446 -5.34 14.96 27.16
N LEU A 447 -5.64 14.70 25.90
CA LEU A 447 -4.84 13.85 25.02
C LEU A 447 -4.41 14.64 23.80
N ASP A 448 -3.12 14.65 23.54
CA ASP A 448 -2.53 15.20 22.32
C ASP A 448 -2.23 14.07 21.35
N VAL A 449 -2.71 14.17 20.12
CA VAL A 449 -2.51 13.19 19.07
C VAL A 449 -1.84 13.85 17.88
N HIS A 450 -0.66 13.37 17.54
CA HIS A 450 0.11 13.81 16.37
C HIS A 450 -0.03 12.76 15.27
N THR A 451 -0.44 13.17 14.08
CA THR A 451 -0.65 12.27 12.95
C THR A 451 0.32 12.59 11.82
N TYR A 452 1.01 11.56 11.35
CA TYR A 452 2.08 11.63 10.37
C TYR A 452 1.72 10.92 9.07
N ASN A 453 2.20 11.43 7.95
CA ASN A 453 2.27 10.72 6.67
C ASN A 453 3.74 10.40 6.37
N GLY A 454 4.15 9.16 6.62
CA GLY A 454 5.58 8.82 6.62
C GLY A 454 6.32 9.53 7.75
N GLN A 455 7.11 10.55 7.43
CA GLN A 455 7.85 11.38 8.41
C GLN A 455 7.26 12.79 8.58
N GLU A 456 6.32 13.19 7.74
CA GLU A 456 5.75 14.54 7.76
C GLU A 456 4.56 14.63 8.71
N LEU A 457 4.55 15.63 9.60
CA LEU A 457 3.43 15.91 10.50
C LEU A 457 2.29 16.59 9.72
N VAL A 458 1.15 15.92 9.63
CA VAL A 458 -0.01 16.39 8.84
C VAL A 458 -1.01 17.13 9.72
N CYS A 459 -1.40 16.53 10.84
CA CYS A 459 -2.35 17.13 11.77
C CYS A 459 -1.99 16.90 13.24
N TYR A 460 -2.42 17.85 14.06
CA TYR A 460 -2.37 17.79 15.52
C TYR A 460 -3.79 17.92 16.06
N ASN A 461 -4.17 16.99 16.94
CA ASN A 461 -5.46 16.98 17.60
C ASN A 461 -5.26 17.04 19.11
N GLN A 462 -6.06 17.84 19.81
CA GLN A 462 -6.16 17.80 21.27
C GLN A 462 -7.59 17.46 21.67
N PHE A 463 -7.75 16.32 22.35
CA PHE A 463 -9.01 15.79 22.82
C PHE A 463 -9.15 16.05 24.32
N SER A 464 -10.27 16.66 24.71
CA SER A 464 -10.61 16.87 26.13
C SER A 464 -11.79 15.97 26.51
N MET A 465 -11.50 14.94 27.30
CA MET A 465 -12.46 13.90 27.68
C MET A 465 -12.89 14.09 29.13
N PHE A 466 -14.19 14.30 29.36
CA PHE A 466 -14.76 14.53 30.68
C PHE A 466 -15.42 13.26 31.21
N VAL A 467 -14.96 12.77 32.35
CA VAL A 467 -15.49 11.58 33.02
C VAL A 467 -16.36 12.02 34.19
N VAL A 468 -17.67 11.83 34.06
CA VAL A 468 -18.63 12.20 35.11
C VAL A 468 -18.48 11.28 36.33
N GLY A 469 -18.35 11.84 37.52
CA GLY A 469 -18.27 11.10 38.79
C GLY A 469 -16.87 10.65 39.20
N ALA A 470 -15.84 10.86 38.37
CA ALA A 470 -14.45 10.50 38.67
C ALA A 470 -13.60 11.65 39.24
N GLY A 471 -14.25 12.72 39.76
CA GLY A 471 -13.58 13.87 40.38
C GLY A 471 -13.38 13.70 41.89
N GLY A 472 -12.74 14.69 42.53
CA GLY A 472 -12.53 14.72 43.98
C GLY A 472 -11.23 14.07 44.47
N PHE A 473 -10.27 13.84 43.56
CA PHE A 473 -8.95 13.27 43.87
C PHE A 473 -7.89 14.35 44.19
N GLY A 474 -8.26 15.63 44.23
CA GLY A 474 -7.39 16.72 44.69
C GLY A 474 -6.36 17.20 43.66
N GLY A 475 -6.63 16.97 42.37
CA GLY A 475 -5.76 17.38 41.26
C GLY A 475 -5.84 18.87 40.88
N LYS A 476 -4.98 19.29 39.94
CA LYS A 476 -5.03 20.65 39.38
C LYS A 476 -6.38 20.89 38.68
N ARG A 477 -6.94 22.10 38.83
CA ARG A 477 -8.24 22.48 38.22
C ARG A 477 -8.09 23.13 36.84
N THR A 478 -6.89 23.60 36.51
CA THR A 478 -6.54 24.29 35.26
C THR A 478 -5.19 23.79 34.75
N SER A 479 -4.98 23.84 33.44
CA SER A 479 -3.71 23.49 32.78
C SER A 479 -3.36 24.57 31.76
N GLU A 480 -2.10 24.98 31.74
CA GLU A 480 -1.56 25.89 30.73
C GLU A 480 -1.36 25.21 29.36
N LYS A 481 -1.43 23.88 29.32
CA LYS A 481 -1.24 23.08 28.09
C LYS A 481 -2.51 22.92 27.25
N VAL A 482 -3.67 23.33 27.78
CA VAL A 482 -4.94 23.27 27.07
C VAL A 482 -5.09 24.48 26.16
N LYS A 483 -5.43 24.26 24.89
CA LYS A 483 -5.80 25.35 23.99
C LYS A 483 -7.11 25.99 24.47
N GLY A 484 -7.03 27.25 24.88
CA GLY A 484 -8.16 28.00 25.44
C GLY A 484 -9.34 28.12 24.48
N THR A 485 -10.55 28.05 25.03
CA THR A 485 -11.79 28.39 24.33
C THR A 485 -11.96 29.91 24.28
N VAL A 486 -12.68 30.42 23.27
CA VAL A 486 -12.87 31.86 23.10
C VAL A 486 -14.34 32.17 22.95
N ARG A 487 -14.85 33.07 23.78
CA ARG A 487 -16.25 33.49 23.72
C ARG A 487 -16.53 34.28 22.44
N PRO A 488 -17.72 34.14 21.85
CA PRO A 488 -18.10 34.95 20.71
C PRO A 488 -18.14 36.45 21.10
N PRO A 489 -17.86 37.35 20.16
CA PRO A 489 -17.94 38.80 20.40
C PRO A 489 -19.35 39.23 20.86
N ASN A 490 -19.43 40.20 21.76
CA ASN A 490 -20.71 40.72 22.26
C ASN A 490 -21.38 41.69 21.26
N ARG A 491 -21.70 41.18 20.08
CA ARG A 491 -22.37 41.89 18.98
C ARG A 491 -23.22 40.90 18.16
N PRO A 492 -24.17 41.36 17.33
CA PRO A 492 -24.91 40.47 16.42
C PRO A 492 -23.96 39.68 15.48
N PRO A 493 -24.30 38.42 15.12
CA PRO A 493 -23.52 37.62 14.19
C PRO A 493 -23.46 38.25 12.81
N ASP A 494 -22.31 38.13 12.15
CA ASP A 494 -22.11 38.61 10.78
C ASP A 494 -22.87 37.75 9.77
N SER A 495 -22.94 36.44 10.06
CA SER A 495 -23.57 35.47 9.17
C SER A 495 -24.18 34.33 9.97
N VAL A 496 -25.32 33.84 9.49
CA VAL A 496 -26.07 32.76 10.12
C VAL A 496 -26.47 31.75 9.04
N ILE A 497 -25.99 30.52 9.16
CA ILE A 497 -26.33 29.42 8.26
C ILE A 497 -27.12 28.38 9.03
N THR A 498 -28.25 27.94 8.47
CA THR A 498 -29.09 26.90 9.07
C THR A 498 -29.18 25.71 8.14
N GLU A 499 -28.91 24.51 8.65
CA GLU A 499 -29.06 23.27 7.89
C GLU A 499 -29.73 22.17 8.73
N GLU A 500 -30.68 21.46 8.12
CA GLU A 500 -31.37 20.34 8.74
C GLU A 500 -30.50 19.07 8.75
N THR A 501 -30.42 18.42 9.91
CA THR A 501 -29.85 17.07 10.00
C THR A 501 -30.92 16.07 9.55
N ASN A 502 -30.63 15.19 8.58
CA ASN A 502 -31.61 14.22 8.11
C ASN A 502 -31.96 13.22 9.23
N LYS A 503 -33.24 12.87 9.40
CA LYS A 503 -33.84 12.26 10.61
C LYS A 503 -33.20 10.95 11.05
N ASP A 504 -32.82 10.07 10.12
CA ASP A 504 -32.31 8.72 10.48
C ASP A 504 -30.91 8.42 9.94
N GLN A 505 -30.50 9.08 8.85
CA GLN A 505 -29.31 8.68 8.11
C GLN A 505 -28.02 9.27 8.67
N LYS A 506 -28.02 10.48 9.27
CA LYS A 506 -26.75 11.18 9.56
C LYS A 506 -25.95 10.57 10.71
N ALA A 507 -26.59 10.12 11.79
CA ALA A 507 -25.88 9.40 12.86
C ALA A 507 -25.41 8.01 12.39
N ALA A 508 -26.27 7.30 11.65
CA ALA A 508 -25.98 5.99 11.09
C ALA A 508 -24.92 6.01 9.97
N LEU A 509 -24.80 7.11 9.24
CA LEU A 509 -23.80 7.31 8.18
C LEU A 509 -22.49 7.82 8.76
N TYR A 510 -22.53 8.78 9.70
CA TYR A 510 -21.33 9.33 10.31
C TYR A 510 -20.52 8.27 11.06
N ARG A 511 -21.19 7.35 11.78
CA ARG A 511 -20.52 6.23 12.47
C ARG A 511 -19.67 5.36 11.55
N LEU A 512 -20.05 5.22 10.27
CA LEU A 512 -19.26 4.47 9.28
C LEU A 512 -17.89 5.10 8.99
N SER A 513 -17.70 6.36 9.37
CA SER A 513 -16.40 7.04 9.29
C SER A 513 -15.40 6.54 10.34
N GLY A 514 -15.85 5.83 11.40
CA GLY A 514 -14.93 5.20 12.37
C GLY A 514 -15.38 5.22 13.83
N ASP A 515 -16.49 5.88 14.17
CA ASP A 515 -17.01 5.91 15.54
C ASP A 515 -18.15 4.90 15.73
N TRP A 516 -17.83 3.75 16.32
CA TRP A 516 -18.78 2.64 16.48
C TRP A 516 -19.56 2.67 17.79
N ASN A 517 -19.48 3.76 18.58
CA ASN A 517 -20.12 3.83 19.89
C ASN A 517 -21.65 3.57 19.81
N PRO A 518 -22.16 2.55 20.53
CA PRO A 518 -23.59 2.20 20.50
C PRO A 518 -24.53 3.33 20.94
N LEU A 519 -24.04 4.31 21.72
CA LEU A 519 -24.82 5.47 22.19
C LEU A 519 -25.53 6.24 21.06
N HIS A 520 -24.98 6.18 19.85
CA HIS A 520 -25.47 6.93 18.68
C HIS A 520 -26.46 6.15 17.81
N ILE A 521 -26.76 4.88 18.14
CA ILE A 521 -27.66 4.05 17.34
C ILE A 521 -28.60 3.16 18.17
N ASP A 522 -28.14 2.61 19.29
CA ASP A 522 -28.91 1.70 20.14
C ASP A 522 -29.66 2.48 21.23
N PRO A 523 -31.01 2.48 21.24
CA PRO A 523 -31.81 3.14 22.26
C PRO A 523 -31.58 2.62 23.68
N ASN A 524 -31.30 1.32 23.85
CA ASN A 524 -31.08 0.74 25.18
C ASN A 524 -29.77 1.25 25.78
N PHE A 525 -28.72 1.32 24.97
CA PHE A 525 -27.42 1.84 25.39
C PHE A 525 -27.45 3.35 25.60
N ALA A 526 -28.18 4.09 24.76
CA ALA A 526 -28.40 5.54 24.96
C ALA A 526 -29.11 5.82 26.31
N ALA A 527 -30.09 5.01 26.68
CA ALA A 527 -30.79 5.12 27.98
C ALA A 527 -29.85 4.86 29.16
N MET A 528 -28.93 3.89 29.06
CA MET A 528 -27.90 3.64 30.08
C MET A 528 -26.96 4.84 30.26
N GLY A 529 -26.64 5.56 29.18
CA GLY A 529 -25.87 6.81 29.20
C GLY A 529 -26.66 8.04 29.66
N GLY A 530 -27.93 7.89 30.05
CA GLY A 530 -28.78 8.98 30.54
C GLY A 530 -29.51 9.78 29.44
N PHE A 531 -29.53 9.30 28.19
CA PHE A 531 -30.21 9.96 27.07
C PHE A 531 -31.53 9.26 26.72
N LYS A 532 -32.60 10.03 26.48
CA LYS A 532 -33.92 9.48 26.12
C LYS A 532 -33.97 8.86 24.72
N LYS A 533 -33.07 9.25 23.84
CA LYS A 533 -32.94 8.78 22.44
C LYS A 533 -31.47 8.79 22.03
N PRO A 534 -31.07 8.00 21.02
CA PRO A 534 -29.74 8.10 20.43
C PRO A 534 -29.44 9.54 19.96
N ILE A 535 -28.25 10.02 20.30
CA ILE A 535 -27.81 11.40 20.00
C ILE A 535 -26.88 11.40 18.80
N LEU A 536 -26.79 12.52 18.09
CA LEU A 536 -25.81 12.72 17.03
C LEU A 536 -24.41 12.88 17.65
N HIS A 537 -23.39 12.35 16.98
CA HIS A 537 -22.00 12.52 17.37
C HIS A 537 -21.65 14.02 17.45
N GLY A 538 -21.01 14.46 18.54
CA GLY A 538 -20.56 15.86 18.66
C GLY A 538 -19.64 16.26 17.51
N LEU A 539 -18.74 15.35 17.10
CA LEU A 539 -17.84 15.53 15.96
C LEU A 539 -18.56 15.64 14.61
N CYS A 540 -19.80 15.16 14.50
CA CYS A 540 -20.64 15.39 13.33
C CYS A 540 -21.08 16.87 13.31
N SER A 541 -21.68 17.39 14.40
CA SER A 541 -22.06 18.81 14.52
C SER A 541 -20.86 19.77 14.33
N PHE A 542 -19.68 19.35 14.79
CA PHE A 542 -18.41 20.03 14.52
C PHE A 542 -18.09 20.11 13.02
N GLY A 543 -18.24 19.01 12.29
CA GLY A 543 -18.07 18.98 10.83
C GLY A 543 -19.05 19.89 10.09
N PHE A 544 -20.32 19.93 10.52
CA PHE A 544 -21.33 20.87 9.99
C PHE A 544 -20.88 22.32 10.15
N ALA A 545 -20.48 22.70 11.36
CA ALA A 545 -20.07 24.07 11.66
C ALA A 545 -18.80 24.48 10.89
N ALA A 546 -17.79 23.60 10.82
CA ALA A 546 -16.57 23.85 10.07
C ALA A 546 -16.86 24.06 8.58
N ARG A 547 -17.77 23.27 7.99
CA ARG A 547 -18.19 23.43 6.61
C ARG A 547 -18.95 24.73 6.38
N HIS A 548 -19.82 25.17 7.30
CA HIS A 548 -20.50 26.46 7.19
C HIS A 548 -19.50 27.63 7.13
N VAL A 549 -18.46 27.58 7.98
CA VAL A 549 -17.37 28.56 7.96
C VAL A 549 -16.57 28.49 6.65
N LEU A 550 -16.18 27.29 6.21
CA LEU A 550 -15.43 27.11 4.96
C LEU A 550 -16.20 27.60 3.74
N LYS A 551 -17.50 27.31 3.68
CA LYS A 551 -18.36 27.77 2.59
C LYS A 551 -18.45 29.29 2.54
N HIS A 552 -18.68 29.93 3.69
CA HIS A 552 -18.93 31.36 3.72
C HIS A 552 -17.66 32.23 3.64
N TYR A 553 -16.60 31.84 4.36
CA TYR A 553 -15.38 32.65 4.50
C TYR A 553 -14.19 32.15 3.69
N ALA A 554 -14.19 30.89 3.23
CA ALA A 554 -13.09 30.30 2.46
C ALA A 554 -13.49 29.85 1.04
N ASN A 555 -14.74 30.06 0.60
CA ASN A 555 -15.25 29.57 -0.69
C ASN A 555 -15.02 28.06 -0.90
N ASN A 556 -15.15 27.28 0.19
CA ASN A 556 -14.82 25.85 0.24
C ASN A 556 -13.36 25.50 -0.14
N ASP A 557 -12.42 26.44 -0.06
CA ASP A 557 -10.99 26.17 -0.23
C ASP A 557 -10.41 25.57 1.06
N VAL A 558 -10.01 24.30 0.99
CA VAL A 558 -9.45 23.56 2.14
C VAL A 558 -8.06 24.03 2.54
N SER A 559 -7.30 24.63 1.61
CA SER A 559 -5.92 25.09 1.88
C SER A 559 -5.87 26.27 2.85
N LYS A 560 -6.98 27.03 2.94
CA LYS A 560 -7.13 28.17 3.85
C LYS A 560 -7.42 27.76 5.29
N PHE A 561 -7.79 26.51 5.53
CA PHE A 561 -8.08 26.03 6.88
C PHE A 561 -6.78 25.88 7.68
N LYS A 562 -6.71 26.48 8.88
CA LYS A 562 -5.56 26.33 9.77
C LYS A 562 -5.90 25.48 10.99
N SER A 563 -6.85 25.94 11.80
CA SER A 563 -7.25 25.22 13.02
C SER A 563 -8.68 25.50 13.42
N ILE A 564 -9.24 24.63 14.25
CA ILE A 564 -10.58 24.76 14.81
C ILE A 564 -10.57 24.32 16.27
N LYS A 565 -11.26 25.07 17.14
CA LYS A 565 -11.51 24.72 18.53
C LYS A 565 -13.01 24.77 18.79
N VAL A 566 -13.54 23.76 19.46
CA VAL A 566 -14.94 23.74 19.91
C VAL A 566 -15.08 23.20 21.32
N ARG A 567 -16.14 23.65 21.99
CA ARG A 567 -16.66 23.04 23.22
C ARG A 567 -18.06 22.49 22.96
N PHE A 568 -18.25 21.20 23.26
CA PHE A 568 -19.54 20.53 23.20
C PHE A 568 -20.30 20.81 24.49
N VAL A 569 -21.52 21.35 24.37
CA VAL A 569 -22.31 21.80 25.53
C VAL A 569 -23.53 20.93 25.74
N LYS A 570 -24.24 20.60 24.65
CA LYS A 570 -25.49 19.83 24.68
C LYS A 570 -25.58 18.85 23.52
N PRO A 571 -26.30 17.72 23.69
CA PRO A 571 -26.51 16.76 22.63
C PRO A 571 -27.44 17.31 21.54
N VAL A 572 -27.23 16.85 20.31
CA VAL A 572 -28.12 17.10 19.16
C VAL A 572 -28.88 15.81 18.87
N ILE A 573 -30.18 15.90 18.60
CA ILE A 573 -30.97 14.75 18.15
C ILE A 573 -30.98 14.75 16.61
N PRO A 574 -30.66 13.62 15.94
CA PRO A 574 -30.81 13.51 14.49
C PRO A 574 -32.22 13.93 14.03
N GLY A 575 -32.30 14.78 12.99
CA GLY A 575 -33.57 15.39 12.55
C GLY A 575 -33.73 16.87 12.91
N GLN A 576 -32.91 17.39 13.82
CA GLN A 576 -32.95 18.80 14.24
C GLN A 576 -32.16 19.70 13.28
N SER A 577 -32.51 20.99 13.24
CA SER A 577 -31.81 21.97 12.42
C SER A 577 -30.69 22.65 13.19
N LEU A 578 -29.47 22.55 12.66
CA LEU A 578 -28.30 23.21 13.21
C LEU A 578 -28.16 24.60 12.62
N GLN A 579 -28.24 25.62 13.48
CA GLN A 579 -28.01 27.01 13.14
C GLN A 579 -26.62 27.44 13.64
N THR A 580 -25.70 27.70 12.71
CA THR A 580 -24.35 28.19 12.99
C THR A 580 -24.31 29.70 12.82
N GLU A 581 -24.05 30.40 13.92
CA GLU A 581 -23.84 31.85 13.96
C GLU A 581 -22.34 32.12 13.94
N MET A 582 -21.89 33.06 13.12
CA MET A 582 -20.47 33.30 12.86
C MET A 582 -20.15 34.79 12.97
N TRP A 583 -18.98 35.09 13.55
CA TRP A 583 -18.41 36.43 13.67
C TRP A 583 -16.98 36.42 13.17
N LYS A 584 -16.64 37.34 12.28
CA LYS A 584 -15.27 37.50 11.76
C LYS A 584 -14.50 38.54 12.57
N GLU A 585 -13.33 38.17 13.07
CA GLU A 585 -12.33 39.05 13.67
C GLU A 585 -10.95 38.76 13.06
N GLY A 586 -10.57 39.55 12.04
CA GLY A 586 -9.36 39.30 11.25
C GLY A 586 -9.43 37.94 10.55
N ASN A 587 -8.48 37.07 10.87
CA ASN A 587 -8.38 35.69 10.34
C ASN A 587 -9.10 34.64 11.20
N ARG A 588 -9.59 35.04 12.38
CA ARG A 588 -10.32 34.17 13.28
C ARG A 588 -11.82 34.35 13.07
N ILE A 589 -12.50 33.26 12.76
CA ILE A 589 -13.96 33.20 12.67
C ILE A 589 -14.47 32.55 13.95
N HIS A 590 -15.02 33.36 14.84
CA HIS A 590 -15.73 32.86 16.01
C HIS A 590 -17.06 32.28 15.56
N PHE A 591 -17.49 31.18 16.15
CA PHE A 591 -18.80 30.63 15.85
C PHE A 591 -19.44 29.99 17.06
N GLN A 592 -20.76 29.89 17.02
CA GLN A 592 -21.53 29.05 17.92
C GLN A 592 -22.61 28.33 17.13
N CYS A 593 -23.03 27.16 17.62
CA CYS A 593 -24.06 26.38 16.96
C CYS A 593 -25.19 26.12 17.95
N LYS A 594 -26.42 26.39 17.51
CA LYS A 594 -27.65 26.14 18.28
C LYS A 594 -28.63 25.30 17.49
N VAL A 595 -29.47 24.56 18.20
CA VAL A 595 -30.61 23.86 17.62
C VAL A 595 -31.72 24.88 17.41
N LYS A 596 -32.17 25.06 16.16
CA LYS A 596 -33.16 26.09 15.81
C LYS A 596 -34.49 25.88 16.53
N GLU A 597 -34.91 24.63 16.70
CA GLU A 597 -36.20 24.26 17.28
C GLU A 597 -36.28 24.51 18.79
N THR A 598 -35.16 24.35 19.51
CA THR A 598 -35.11 24.49 20.98
C THR A 598 -34.42 25.76 21.44
N GLY A 599 -33.67 26.43 20.56
CA GLY A 599 -32.82 27.58 20.89
C GLY A 599 -31.58 27.21 21.72
N GLU A 600 -31.34 25.92 21.97
CA GLU A 600 -30.25 25.48 22.85
C GLU A 600 -28.90 25.49 22.13
N LEU A 601 -27.87 26.00 22.80
CA LEU A 601 -26.50 25.97 22.33
C LEU A 601 -25.92 24.55 22.44
N VAL A 602 -25.39 24.04 21.34
CA VAL A 602 -24.76 22.71 21.24
C VAL A 602 -23.25 22.81 21.07
N LEU A 603 -22.77 23.83 20.36
CA LEU A 603 -21.36 24.20 20.29
C LEU A 603 -21.20 25.63 20.81
N SER A 604 -20.32 25.82 21.78
CA SER A 604 -20.00 27.13 22.33
C SER A 604 -18.50 27.39 22.38
N GLU A 605 -18.16 28.65 22.62
CA GLU A 605 -16.78 29.14 22.82
C GLU A 605 -15.81 28.66 21.72
N ALA A 606 -16.30 28.65 20.47
CA ALA A 606 -15.65 28.02 19.34
C ALA A 606 -15.10 29.04 18.33
N TYR A 607 -14.03 28.64 17.64
CA TYR A 607 -13.42 29.43 16.57
C TYR A 607 -12.77 28.55 15.50
N VAL A 608 -12.67 29.10 14.29
CA VAL A 608 -11.85 28.59 13.19
C VAL A 608 -10.81 29.66 12.86
N ASP A 609 -9.55 29.28 12.79
CA ASP A 609 -8.50 30.13 12.23
C ASP A 609 -8.31 29.78 10.76
N LEU A 610 -8.34 30.81 9.93
CA LEU A 610 -8.00 30.73 8.51
C LEU A 610 -6.56 31.24 8.30
N ARG A 611 -5.88 30.75 7.27
CA ARG A 611 -4.56 31.24 6.85
C ARG A 611 -4.72 32.59 6.15
N ASP A 612 -3.81 33.52 6.41
CA ASP A 612 -3.77 34.83 5.76
C ASP A 612 -3.74 34.68 4.24
N THR A 613 -4.68 35.37 3.60
CA THR A 613 -4.42 35.93 2.27
C THR A 613 -3.58 37.19 2.50
N LEU A 614 -2.49 37.35 1.74
CA LEU A 614 -2.02 38.69 1.36
C LEU A 614 -3.27 39.53 1.06
N GLU A 615 -3.41 40.67 1.74
CA GLU A 615 -4.54 41.58 1.59
C GLU A 615 -4.92 41.75 0.12
N GLU A 616 -6.24 41.82 -0.13
CA GLU A 616 -6.82 42.27 -1.38
C GLU A 616 -6.27 43.66 -1.73
N GLY A 617 -5.12 43.71 -2.40
CA GLY A 617 -4.80 44.77 -3.33
C GLY A 617 -5.84 44.67 -4.44
N LYS A 618 -6.93 45.45 -4.29
CA LYS A 618 -7.98 45.72 -5.30
C LYS A 618 -8.13 44.59 -6.32
N LYS A 619 -9.20 43.80 -6.25
CA LYS A 619 -9.76 43.22 -7.48
C LYS A 619 -9.78 44.36 -8.52
N PRO A 620 -8.98 44.32 -9.60
CA PRO A 620 -9.43 44.99 -10.78
C PRO A 620 -10.73 44.28 -11.10
N SER A 621 -11.79 45.04 -11.34
CA SER A 621 -12.86 44.58 -12.21
C SER A 621 -12.28 43.64 -13.25
N VAL A 622 -12.89 42.46 -13.43
CA VAL A 622 -12.55 41.56 -14.54
C VAL A 622 -12.62 42.39 -15.82
N ALA A 623 -11.45 42.87 -16.23
CA ALA A 623 -11.15 43.39 -17.54
C ALA A 623 -10.38 42.25 -18.18
N VAL A 624 -11.13 41.37 -18.85
CA VAL A 624 -10.70 40.46 -19.93
C VAL A 624 -9.18 40.26 -20.01
N GLY A 625 -8.62 39.35 -19.21
CA GLY A 625 -7.23 38.90 -19.33
C GLY A 625 -7.09 37.74 -20.33
N LEU A 626 -5.94 37.65 -21.00
CA LEU A 626 -5.59 36.57 -21.94
C LEU A 626 -5.24 35.28 -21.18
N GLN A 627 -5.67 34.12 -21.66
CA GLN A 627 -5.36 32.83 -21.02
C GLN A 627 -3.86 32.50 -21.10
N SER A 628 -3.19 32.95 -22.15
CA SER A 628 -1.74 32.83 -22.34
C SER A 628 -0.90 33.47 -21.23
N ASP A 629 -1.41 34.49 -20.53
CA ASP A 629 -0.67 35.18 -19.47
C ASP A 629 -0.31 34.22 -18.31
N LEU A 630 -1.16 33.23 -18.01
CA LEU A 630 -0.91 32.22 -16.97
C LEU A 630 0.22 31.26 -17.37
N VAL A 631 0.28 30.89 -18.66
CA VAL A 631 1.30 29.97 -19.18
C VAL A 631 2.67 30.64 -19.18
N PHE A 632 2.75 31.91 -19.60
CA PHE A 632 4.03 32.64 -19.57
C PHE A 632 4.54 32.88 -18.14
N ALA A 633 3.66 33.00 -17.15
CA ALA A 633 4.06 33.07 -15.74
C ALA A 633 4.77 31.78 -15.28
N GLU A 634 4.23 30.61 -15.65
CA GLU A 634 4.84 29.32 -15.29
C GLU A 634 6.15 29.06 -16.05
N ILE A 635 6.22 29.43 -17.34
CA ILE A 635 7.47 29.38 -18.11
C ILE A 635 8.54 30.26 -17.43
N GLY A 636 8.16 31.45 -16.94
CA GLY A 636 9.07 32.35 -16.22
C GLY A 636 9.62 31.73 -14.93
N ARG A 637 8.78 31.04 -14.14
CA ARG A 637 9.20 30.32 -12.93
C ARG A 637 10.26 29.28 -13.25
N ARG A 638 10.06 28.51 -14.32
CA ARG A 638 10.97 27.44 -14.72
C ARG A 638 12.30 27.94 -15.27
N ILE A 639 12.28 29.06 -16.00
CA ILE A 639 13.52 29.72 -16.44
C ILE A 639 14.35 30.20 -15.25
N ASN A 640 13.73 30.63 -14.15
CA ASN A 640 14.47 30.98 -12.94
C ASN A 640 15.15 29.77 -12.27
N GLU A 641 14.57 28.56 -12.40
CA GLU A 641 15.11 27.34 -11.78
C GLU A 641 16.21 26.67 -12.63
N VAL A 642 16.03 26.55 -13.95
CA VAL A 642 16.94 25.81 -14.86
C VAL A 642 17.55 26.66 -15.98
N GLY A 643 17.40 27.98 -15.92
CA GLY A 643 17.74 28.90 -17.00
C GLY A 643 19.21 28.89 -17.43
N LYS A 644 20.17 28.68 -16.52
CA LYS A 644 21.61 28.62 -16.87
C LYS A 644 21.95 27.49 -17.85
N ASP A 645 21.27 26.36 -17.75
CA ASP A 645 21.47 25.23 -18.66
C ASP A 645 20.71 25.42 -19.98
N LEU A 646 19.54 26.07 -19.92
CA LEU A 646 18.76 26.45 -21.09
C LEU A 646 19.50 27.48 -21.96
N VAL A 647 20.14 28.49 -21.35
CA VAL A 647 20.93 29.50 -22.09
C VAL A 647 22.09 28.85 -22.84
N LYS A 648 22.86 27.95 -22.20
CA LYS A 648 23.97 27.23 -22.85
C LYS A 648 23.50 26.40 -24.04
N LYS A 649 22.32 25.77 -23.93
CA LYS A 649 21.77 24.91 -24.98
C LYS A 649 21.10 25.70 -26.09
N VAL A 650 20.36 26.76 -25.81
CA VAL A 650 19.51 27.45 -26.79
C VAL A 650 20.22 28.65 -27.44
N ASN A 651 20.78 29.55 -26.64
CA ASN A 651 21.52 30.75 -27.05
C ASN A 651 20.77 31.66 -28.05
N ALA A 652 19.50 31.99 -27.75
CA ALA A 652 18.64 32.79 -28.64
C ALA A 652 17.55 33.57 -27.87
N VAL A 653 17.01 34.63 -28.49
CA VAL A 653 15.89 35.43 -27.98
C VAL A 653 14.62 35.16 -28.78
N PHE A 654 13.53 34.78 -28.10
CA PHE A 654 12.24 34.47 -28.71
C PHE A 654 11.18 35.49 -28.29
N GLN A 655 10.49 36.07 -29.25
CA GLN A 655 9.36 36.97 -29.02
C GLN A 655 8.04 36.28 -29.39
N TRP A 656 7.01 36.47 -28.59
CA TRP A 656 5.67 35.95 -28.79
C TRP A 656 4.68 37.11 -28.84
N GLU A 657 3.92 37.19 -29.92
CA GLU A 657 2.86 38.15 -30.15
C GLU A 657 1.53 37.41 -30.08
N ILE A 658 0.84 37.55 -28.96
CA ILE A 658 -0.47 36.95 -28.74
C ILE A 658 -1.53 37.90 -29.26
N THR A 659 -2.40 37.40 -30.13
CA THR A 659 -3.50 38.15 -30.73
C THR A 659 -4.85 37.73 -30.16
N LYS A 660 -5.79 38.66 -30.06
CA LYS A 660 -7.19 38.38 -29.70
C LYS A 660 -8.11 39.25 -30.56
N GLY A 661 -9.05 38.63 -31.27
CA GLY A 661 -9.92 39.34 -32.22
C GLY A 661 -9.16 40.03 -33.37
N GLY A 662 -7.99 39.54 -33.77
CA GLY A 662 -7.20 40.07 -34.88
C GLY A 662 -6.19 41.18 -34.52
N ASN A 663 -6.20 41.67 -33.28
CA ASN A 663 -5.24 42.66 -32.78
C ASN A 663 -4.23 42.03 -31.81
N THR A 664 -2.99 42.50 -31.80
CA THR A 664 -1.96 42.08 -30.82
C THR A 664 -2.38 42.53 -29.42
N ALA A 665 -2.72 41.56 -28.58
CA ALA A 665 -3.24 41.77 -27.23
C ALA A 665 -2.13 41.67 -26.16
N ALA A 666 -1.07 40.89 -26.40
CA ALA A 666 0.11 40.88 -25.54
C ALA A 666 1.38 40.53 -26.32
N MET A 667 2.51 41.06 -25.86
CA MET A 667 3.84 40.67 -26.32
C MET A 667 4.65 40.14 -25.16
N TRP A 668 5.31 39.00 -25.37
CA TRP A 668 6.15 38.33 -24.39
C TRP A 668 7.51 38.04 -25.01
N THR A 669 8.59 38.29 -24.27
CA THR A 669 9.95 37.99 -24.70
C THR A 669 10.60 37.01 -23.75
N ILE A 670 11.16 35.94 -24.32
CA ILE A 670 11.98 34.95 -23.65
C ILE A 670 13.42 35.13 -24.12
N ASP A 671 14.28 35.66 -23.27
CA ASP A 671 15.70 35.79 -23.54
C ASP A 671 16.43 34.58 -22.95
N LEU A 672 16.89 33.66 -23.81
CA LEU A 672 17.74 32.53 -23.46
C LEU A 672 19.15 32.70 -24.05
N LYS A 673 19.61 33.94 -24.18
CA LYS A 673 20.91 34.32 -24.75
C LYS A 673 21.77 35.06 -23.72
N SER A 674 21.16 35.83 -22.83
CA SER A 674 21.84 36.62 -21.81
C SER A 674 21.74 36.02 -20.40
N GLY A 675 22.79 36.19 -19.59
CA GLY A 675 22.80 35.85 -18.16
C GLY A 675 22.37 34.41 -17.84
N SER A 676 21.41 34.26 -16.94
CA SER A 676 20.76 32.98 -16.58
C SER A 676 19.46 32.73 -17.33
N GLY A 677 19.13 33.53 -18.34
CA GLY A 677 17.85 33.51 -19.03
C GLY A 677 16.78 34.32 -18.28
N SER A 678 15.89 34.98 -19.02
CA SER A 678 14.81 35.78 -18.44
C SER A 678 13.56 35.78 -19.32
N LEU A 679 12.41 36.02 -18.70
CA LEU A 679 11.13 36.19 -19.37
C LEU A 679 10.50 37.50 -18.90
N TYR A 680 10.05 38.33 -19.83
CA TYR A 680 9.39 39.60 -19.51
C TYR A 680 8.29 39.94 -20.53
N LYS A 681 7.29 40.71 -20.07
CA LYS A 681 6.20 41.21 -20.90
C LYS A 681 6.67 42.48 -21.62
N GLY A 682 6.57 42.51 -22.94
CA GLY A 682 7.05 43.60 -23.79
C GLY A 682 7.86 43.12 -24.99
N ALA A 683 8.08 44.04 -25.93
CA ALA A 683 8.95 43.79 -27.08
C ALA A 683 10.39 43.54 -26.61
N SER A 684 11.11 42.73 -27.37
CA SER A 684 12.50 42.38 -27.06
C SER A 684 13.39 43.62 -26.99
N GLN A 685 14.16 43.75 -25.90
CA GLN A 685 15.11 44.86 -25.71
C GLN A 685 16.27 44.82 -26.72
N ASN A 686 16.58 43.63 -27.25
CA ASN A 686 17.53 43.37 -28.32
C ASN A 686 16.78 42.71 -29.50
N LYS A 687 17.32 42.76 -30.72
CA LYS A 687 16.68 42.13 -31.90
C LYS A 687 16.36 40.65 -31.63
N ALA A 688 15.07 40.29 -31.60
CA ALA A 688 14.63 38.90 -31.45
C ALA A 688 15.17 38.03 -32.60
N ASP A 689 15.68 36.86 -32.26
CA ASP A 689 16.17 35.87 -33.22
C ASP A 689 14.98 35.16 -33.92
N VAL A 690 13.86 35.00 -33.21
CA VAL A 690 12.58 34.46 -33.73
C VAL A 690 11.39 35.18 -33.09
N THR A 691 10.38 35.49 -33.88
CA THR A 691 9.08 36.04 -33.44
C THR A 691 7.95 35.11 -33.86
N PHE A 692 7.10 34.72 -32.92
CA PHE A 692 5.90 33.91 -33.11
C PHE A 692 4.67 34.79 -32.98
N THR A 693 3.69 34.67 -33.88
CA THR A 693 2.41 35.38 -33.80
C THR A 693 1.26 34.36 -33.91
N LEU A 694 0.38 34.33 -32.92
CA LEU A 694 -0.79 33.44 -32.90
C LEU A 694 -1.92 33.96 -32.00
N SER A 695 -3.11 33.38 -32.10
CA SER A 695 -4.25 33.74 -31.23
C SER A 695 -4.09 33.18 -29.81
N ASP A 696 -4.72 33.82 -28.83
CA ASP A 696 -4.76 33.34 -27.44
C ASP A 696 -5.36 31.93 -27.36
N GLU A 697 -6.40 31.67 -28.16
CA GLU A 697 -7.06 30.37 -28.23
C GLU A 697 -6.17 29.28 -28.87
N ASP A 698 -5.55 29.58 -30.02
CA ASP A 698 -4.67 28.60 -30.69
C ASP A 698 -3.40 28.34 -29.86
N PHE A 699 -2.90 29.34 -29.11
CA PHE A 699 -1.77 29.15 -28.19
C PHE A 699 -2.09 28.13 -27.10
N MET A 700 -3.28 28.22 -26.51
CA MET A 700 -3.72 27.26 -25.50
C MET A 700 -3.89 25.84 -26.07
N GLU A 701 -4.41 25.71 -27.29
CA GLU A 701 -4.50 24.39 -27.95
C GLU A 701 -3.13 23.77 -28.23
N VAL A 702 -2.14 24.60 -28.59
CA VAL A 702 -0.75 24.14 -28.80
C VAL A 702 -0.11 23.68 -27.49
N VAL A 703 -0.29 24.44 -26.40
CA VAL A 703 0.25 24.10 -25.08
C VAL A 703 -0.40 22.84 -24.51
N GLN A 704 -1.72 22.66 -24.70
CA GLN A 704 -2.45 21.45 -24.28
C GLN A 704 -2.17 20.22 -25.16
N GLY A 705 -1.35 20.33 -26.20
CA GLY A 705 -1.03 19.24 -27.12
C GLY A 705 -2.19 18.84 -28.06
N LYS A 706 -3.27 19.62 -28.08
CA LYS A 706 -4.43 19.40 -28.97
C LYS A 706 -4.14 19.85 -30.41
N LEU A 707 -3.29 20.87 -30.58
CA LEU A 707 -2.88 21.39 -31.87
C LEU A 707 -1.37 21.24 -32.08
N ASN A 708 -0.96 20.55 -33.16
CA ASN A 708 0.45 20.38 -33.49
C ASN A 708 1.04 21.71 -34.04
N PRO A 709 2.17 22.23 -33.51
CA PRO A 709 2.77 23.50 -33.93
C PRO A 709 3.10 23.58 -35.44
N GLN A 710 3.57 22.49 -36.04
CA GLN A 710 3.89 22.44 -37.47
C GLN A 710 2.61 22.54 -38.32
N LYS A 711 1.53 21.86 -37.91
CA LYS A 711 0.22 21.97 -38.58
C LYS A 711 -0.37 23.38 -38.43
N ALA A 712 -0.23 23.99 -37.26
CA ALA A 712 -0.68 25.37 -37.02
C ALA A 712 0.07 26.38 -37.92
N PHE A 713 1.37 26.16 -38.16
CA PHE A 713 2.16 26.99 -39.06
C PHE A 713 1.72 26.84 -40.54
N PHE A 714 1.58 25.61 -41.04
CA PHE A 714 1.11 25.38 -42.42
C PHE A 714 -0.34 25.82 -42.66
N ALA A 715 -1.18 25.79 -41.61
CA ALA A 715 -2.55 26.30 -41.67
C ALA A 715 -2.66 27.83 -41.54
N GLY A 716 -1.53 28.54 -41.38
CA GLY A 716 -1.49 30.00 -41.24
C GLY A 716 -1.97 30.55 -39.89
N LYS A 717 -2.28 29.66 -38.92
CA LYS A 717 -2.71 30.01 -37.54
C LYS A 717 -1.55 30.46 -36.66
N LEU A 718 -0.36 29.92 -36.89
CA LEU A 718 0.90 30.34 -36.27
C LEU A 718 1.78 30.97 -37.34
N LYS A 719 2.20 32.22 -37.15
CA LYS A 719 3.20 32.87 -38.02
C LYS A 719 4.53 32.92 -37.30
N MET A 720 5.61 32.66 -38.03
CA MET A 720 6.98 32.75 -37.50
C MET A 720 7.82 33.66 -38.40
N LYS A 721 8.61 34.53 -37.80
CA LYS A 721 9.56 35.44 -38.49
C LYS A 721 10.93 35.34 -37.82
N GLY A 722 12.01 35.29 -38.60
CA GLY A 722 13.38 35.13 -38.08
C GLY A 722 14.00 33.77 -38.40
N ASN A 723 14.93 33.29 -37.58
CA ASN A 723 15.66 32.04 -37.82
C ASN A 723 14.84 30.81 -37.36
N ILE A 724 14.05 30.25 -38.28
CA ILE A 724 13.13 29.13 -38.02
C ILE A 724 13.83 27.88 -37.47
N MET A 725 15.12 27.67 -37.73
CA MET A 725 15.85 26.51 -37.15
C MET A 725 15.98 26.61 -35.62
N LEU A 726 15.99 27.83 -35.06
CA LEU A 726 16.07 28.03 -33.61
C LEU A 726 14.74 27.69 -32.90
N SER A 727 13.60 27.74 -33.59
CA SER A 727 12.31 27.34 -32.99
C SER A 727 12.20 25.83 -32.78
N GLN A 728 12.76 25.02 -33.68
CA GLN A 728 12.82 23.56 -33.53
C GLN A 728 13.68 23.15 -32.33
N LYS A 729 14.76 23.89 -32.07
CA LYS A 729 15.64 23.66 -30.92
C LYS A 729 14.93 23.95 -29.60
N LEU A 730 14.11 25.01 -29.57
CA LEU A 730 13.27 25.34 -28.42
C LEU A 730 12.23 24.24 -28.15
N GLU A 731 11.55 23.73 -29.18
CA GLU A 731 10.55 22.66 -29.04
C GLU A 731 11.15 21.34 -28.52
N ALA A 732 12.30 20.93 -29.07
CA ALA A 732 12.98 19.69 -28.66
C ALA A 732 13.38 19.72 -27.18
N ILE A 733 13.85 20.86 -26.69
CA ILE A 733 14.24 21.03 -25.29
C ILE A 733 13.03 21.16 -24.40
N LEU A 734 12.00 21.93 -24.78
CA LEU A 734 10.79 22.06 -23.99
C LEU A 734 10.04 20.72 -23.86
N LYS A 735 10.10 19.80 -24.84
CA LYS A 735 9.53 18.45 -24.72
C LYS A 735 10.12 17.62 -23.58
N ASP A 736 11.43 17.72 -23.33
CA ASP A 736 12.08 17.01 -22.21
C ASP A 736 11.61 17.55 -20.84
N TYR A 737 11.08 18.77 -20.83
CA TYR A 737 10.58 19.46 -19.64
C TYR A 737 9.03 19.51 -19.58
N ALA A 738 8.31 19.32 -20.69
CA ALA A 738 6.86 19.46 -20.83
C ALA A 738 6.08 18.21 -20.38
N LYS A 739 6.35 17.73 -19.17
CA LYS A 739 5.26 17.20 -18.32
C LYS A 739 4.70 18.39 -17.54
N LEU A 740 3.95 19.22 -18.26
CA LEU A 740 3.07 20.27 -17.73
C LEU A 740 1.70 19.65 -17.49
#